data_AF-E6MHR2-F1
#
_entry.id   AF-E6MHR2-F1
#
_cell.length_a   1.000
_cell.length_b   1.000
_cell.length_c   1.000
_cell.angle_alpha   90.00
_cell.angle_beta   90.00
_cell.angle_gamma   90.00
#
_symmetry.space_group_name_H-M   'P 1'
#
loop_
_entity.id
_entity.type
_entity.pdbx_description
1 polymer ?
#
loop_
_entity_poly.entity_id
_entity_poly.type
_entity_poly.pdbx_seq_one_letter_code
_entity_poly.pdbx_strand_id
1 'polypeptide(L)'
;MTREKTGRGILMLLMMVVVLSFGAGMVFAADPVSKDNASEALSLADVQTGLQYQAHVSQQGWQNPIPFAKQDQGDVFAGTSGKGLAIEALRIQQDSNKLNPAQLGIQYEAHVAQRGWLAPVSSADTNGMAGTVGQKLAVQAVRMKLTGTEASRFHLYYRVHVQNYGWLDWACDGENAGTTGFDLRVEAIQIKMLAADSHFVGSTVRPYVDASKLNNGSVRYAAHVQQAGWQNAVQDGATAGTEGRSLRLEAVRMNAQAANLPPGIKITYRGHVQNSGWQAWKSDGQTAGTVGRGLRLEALQAKLTGPMAARYNLYYRAHVAYYGWLDWTAGGKTAGTTGLAYPMEAIQVTLREKSQGAPGATAMPSVDAAQVAAGTQVNYRAHVSGIGWQSRIANGRMAGTTGQKRAVEAIDLNLSGVVRASSVHYRMHVQKIGWQGWKSNGQIAGTTGRSLRGEALQIKLSGTAAALFDVYYRVHAQNVGWLGWAKNGQEAGTSGGSLRMEAFEVRLVRKGSRAPGSTARPYVKMVPKSPKAFGWMPVSPTCICVDRPHQTLKAYVNGREILSTPVITGRPGMSTPAGNYKIRAKQSPSVLIGPGYRSYVRYWMPFIRNSIGIHDASWQDAKGYGGNAYLIGRGSHGCVNTPLWAVKKVYRTFPVGTPVYVR
;
A
#
# COMPACT_ATOMS: atom_id res chain seq x y z
N MET A 1 -43.81 -17.03 -4.88
CA MET A 1 -44.39 -17.27 -6.21
C MET A 1 -43.38 -18.14 -6.97
N THR A 2 -43.58 -19.46 -6.91
CA THR A 2 -44.03 -20.37 -8.01
C THR A 2 -42.81 -21.01 -8.69
N ARG A 3 -42.46 -22.27 -8.37
CA ARG A 3 -42.94 -23.58 -8.94
C ARG A 3 -42.17 -23.91 -10.24
N GLU A 4 -41.75 -25.12 -10.62
CA GLU A 4 -42.00 -26.53 -10.24
C GLU A 4 -40.87 -27.41 -10.85
N LYS A 5 -40.33 -28.47 -10.19
CA LYS A 5 -40.66 -29.93 -10.25
C LYS A 5 -40.57 -30.55 -11.67
N THR A 6 -40.03 -31.74 -11.95
CA THR A 6 -40.22 -33.14 -11.46
C THR A 6 -39.15 -34.03 -12.17
N GLY A 7 -38.78 -35.28 -11.82
CA GLY A 7 -39.30 -36.27 -10.89
C GLY A 7 -38.45 -37.56 -10.94
N ARG A 8 -38.47 -38.33 -9.84
CA ARG A 8 -37.94 -39.70 -9.67
C ARG A 8 -39.12 -40.68 -9.72
N GLY A 9 -38.92 -41.88 -10.26
CA GLY A 9 -39.88 -42.99 -10.19
C GLY A 9 -39.16 -44.31 -9.93
N ILE A 10 -39.53 -44.94 -8.81
CA ILE A 10 -39.17 -46.29 -8.33
C ILE A 10 -40.28 -47.24 -8.79
N LEU A 11 -39.97 -48.48 -9.17
CA LEU A 11 -40.89 -49.61 -8.94
C LEU A 11 -40.14 -50.94 -8.84
N MET A 12 -40.35 -51.63 -7.72
CA MET A 12 -39.94 -52.99 -7.38
C MET A 12 -41.25 -53.80 -7.24
N LEU A 13 -41.35 -54.99 -7.82
CA LEU A 13 -42.47 -55.91 -7.52
C LEU A 13 -42.04 -57.39 -7.51
N LEU A 14 -42.62 -58.05 -6.51
CA LEU A 14 -42.54 -59.40 -5.92
C LEU A 14 -42.82 -60.65 -6.81
N MET A 15 -42.16 -61.75 -6.43
CA MET A 15 -42.50 -63.20 -6.33
C MET A 15 -43.72 -63.85 -7.03
N MET A 16 -43.50 -65.04 -7.63
CA MET A 16 -44.10 -66.37 -7.28
C MET A 16 -43.65 -67.45 -8.30
N VAL A 17 -42.79 -68.41 -7.92
CA VAL A 17 -43.06 -69.85 -7.62
C VAL A 17 -44.03 -70.58 -8.55
N VAL A 18 -43.50 -71.52 -9.34
CA VAL A 18 -44.19 -72.76 -9.77
C VAL A 18 -43.20 -73.92 -9.68
N VAL A 19 -43.54 -74.91 -8.86
CA VAL A 19 -42.93 -76.25 -8.83
C VAL A 19 -43.91 -77.19 -9.53
N LEU A 20 -43.42 -78.04 -10.43
CA LEU A 20 -44.09 -79.28 -10.85
C LEU A 20 -43.03 -80.33 -11.23
N SER A 21 -43.28 -81.54 -10.76
CA SER A 21 -42.42 -82.72 -10.67
C SER A 21 -42.90 -83.87 -11.59
N PHE A 22 -42.12 -84.97 -11.59
CA PHE A 22 -42.30 -86.31 -12.22
C PHE A 22 -41.76 -86.43 -13.66
N GLY A 23 -41.00 -87.47 -14.05
CA GLY A 23 -40.55 -88.71 -13.41
C GLY A 23 -39.63 -89.49 -14.39
N ALA A 24 -38.57 -90.13 -13.87
CA ALA A 24 -38.32 -91.58 -13.89
C ALA A 24 -37.47 -92.12 -15.07
N GLY A 25 -36.33 -92.75 -14.72
CA GLY A 25 -35.47 -93.52 -15.61
C GLY A 25 -34.10 -93.86 -15.00
N MET A 26 -34.04 -94.88 -14.14
CA MET A 26 -32.82 -95.68 -13.81
C MET A 26 -32.35 -96.46 -15.06
N VAL A 27 -31.12 -96.95 -15.31
CA VAL A 27 -29.79 -97.08 -14.67
C VAL A 27 -28.84 -97.57 -15.79
N PHE A 28 -27.54 -97.22 -15.79
CA PHE A 28 -26.36 -98.09 -15.98
C PHE A 28 -25.07 -97.23 -16.04
N ALA A 29 -24.00 -97.75 -15.41
CA ALA A 29 -22.79 -97.04 -15.03
C ALA A 29 -21.80 -96.73 -16.17
N ALA A 30 -21.05 -95.63 -16.04
CA ALA A 30 -19.75 -95.42 -16.68
C ALA A 30 -18.93 -94.34 -15.93
N ASP A 31 -17.80 -94.78 -15.37
CA ASP A 31 -16.50 -94.11 -15.14
C ASP A 31 -16.37 -92.74 -14.40
N PRO A 32 -15.28 -92.53 -13.64
CA PRO A 32 -15.12 -91.37 -12.76
C PRO A 32 -14.78 -90.12 -13.59
N VAL A 33 -15.70 -89.15 -13.61
CA VAL A 33 -15.42 -87.82 -14.13
C VAL A 33 -14.56 -87.06 -13.12
N SER A 34 -13.44 -86.56 -13.62
CA SER A 34 -12.43 -85.74 -12.96
C SER A 34 -13.00 -84.59 -12.13
N LYS A 35 -12.35 -84.31 -11.00
CA LYS A 35 -12.53 -83.12 -10.17
C LYS A 35 -12.57 -81.84 -11.02
N ASP A 36 -13.72 -81.16 -11.01
CA ASP A 36 -13.84 -79.79 -11.47
C ASP A 36 -13.00 -78.87 -10.56
N ASN A 37 -11.98 -78.24 -11.15
CA ASN A 37 -11.20 -77.18 -10.54
C ASN A 37 -12.04 -75.89 -10.48
N ALA A 38 -12.78 -75.71 -9.39
CA ALA A 38 -13.08 -74.36 -8.92
C ALA A 38 -11.73 -73.73 -8.54
N SER A 39 -11.30 -72.69 -9.25
CA SER A 39 -10.05 -71.99 -8.91
C SER A 39 -10.17 -71.45 -7.49
N GLU A 40 -9.38 -71.95 -6.56
CA GLU A 40 -9.35 -71.48 -5.18
C GLU A 40 -9.12 -69.96 -5.13
N ALA A 41 -9.81 -69.29 -4.20
CA ALA A 41 -9.71 -67.86 -4.00
C ALA A 41 -8.27 -67.47 -3.63
N LEU A 42 -7.70 -66.53 -4.38
CA LEU A 42 -6.29 -66.18 -4.29
C LEU A 42 -5.92 -65.59 -2.92
N SER A 43 -4.92 -66.16 -2.23
CA SER A 43 -4.53 -65.74 -0.87
C SER A 43 -3.52 -64.59 -0.88
N LEU A 44 -3.55 -63.71 0.14
CA LEU A 44 -2.58 -62.61 0.25
C LEU A 44 -1.13 -63.11 0.33
N ALA A 45 -0.90 -64.30 0.89
CA ALA A 45 0.43 -64.91 0.97
C ALA A 45 0.94 -65.34 -0.42
N ASP A 46 0.06 -65.88 -1.27
CA ASP A 46 0.40 -66.24 -2.65
C ASP A 46 0.70 -64.98 -3.48
N VAL A 47 -0.04 -63.90 -3.28
CA VAL A 47 0.26 -62.60 -3.92
C VAL A 47 1.62 -62.07 -3.49
N GLN A 48 1.87 -62.00 -2.18
CA GLN A 48 3.10 -61.40 -1.64
C GLN A 48 4.35 -62.20 -2.00
N THR A 49 4.24 -63.52 -2.10
CA THR A 49 5.37 -64.39 -2.47
C THR A 49 5.47 -64.69 -3.97
N GLY A 50 4.39 -64.44 -4.72
CA GLY A 50 4.32 -64.58 -6.17
C GLY A 50 4.72 -63.33 -6.96
N LEU A 51 4.96 -62.20 -6.27
CA LEU A 51 5.42 -60.96 -6.88
C LEU A 51 6.75 -60.50 -6.27
N GLN A 52 7.65 -60.04 -7.13
CA GLN A 52 8.93 -59.45 -6.75
C GLN A 52 9.21 -58.20 -7.57
N TYR A 53 9.99 -57.28 -7.01
CA TYR A 53 10.41 -56.07 -7.71
C TYR A 53 11.90 -55.79 -7.54
N GLN A 54 12.49 -55.13 -8.52
CA GLN A 54 13.90 -54.71 -8.49
C GLN A 54 14.08 -53.39 -9.24
N ALA A 55 15.20 -52.73 -8.93
CA ALA A 55 15.61 -51.49 -9.57
C ALA A 55 16.96 -51.66 -10.28
N HIS A 56 17.07 -51.06 -11.46
CA HIS A 56 18.36 -50.80 -12.10
C HIS A 56 18.90 -49.48 -11.57
N VAL A 57 19.97 -49.55 -10.79
CA VAL A 57 20.60 -48.38 -10.17
C VAL A 57 21.79 -47.92 -11.01
N SER A 58 21.86 -46.62 -11.29
CA SER A 58 22.96 -46.01 -12.03
C SER A 58 24.31 -46.43 -11.44
N GLN A 59 25.24 -46.89 -12.29
CA GLN A 59 26.57 -47.39 -11.91
C GLN A 59 26.60 -48.72 -11.14
N GLN A 60 25.45 -49.29 -10.75
CA GLN A 60 25.38 -50.56 -10.01
C GLN A 60 24.63 -51.67 -10.77
N GLY A 61 23.87 -51.33 -11.80
CA GLY A 61 23.10 -52.31 -12.56
C GLY A 61 21.82 -52.74 -11.85
N TRP A 62 21.27 -53.87 -12.27
CA TRP A 62 20.12 -54.49 -11.61
C TRP A 62 20.51 -55.03 -10.23
N GLN A 63 19.76 -54.62 -9.21
CA GLN A 63 19.85 -55.21 -7.87
C GLN A 63 19.03 -56.49 -7.80
N ASN A 64 19.26 -57.31 -6.76
CA ASN A 64 18.48 -58.54 -6.54
C ASN A 64 16.98 -58.23 -6.37
N PRO A 65 16.09 -59.07 -6.92
CA PRO A 65 14.65 -59.00 -6.67
C PRO A 65 14.32 -59.08 -5.18
N ILE A 66 13.38 -58.27 -4.75
CA ILE A 66 12.81 -58.30 -3.40
C ILE A 66 11.30 -58.63 -3.47
N PRO A 67 10.78 -59.50 -2.58
CA PRO A 67 9.36 -59.81 -2.53
C PRO A 67 8.55 -58.62 -2.06
N PHE A 68 7.25 -58.63 -2.35
CA PHE A 68 6.34 -57.57 -1.91
C PHE A 68 6.17 -57.66 -0.39
N ALA A 69 6.44 -56.54 0.28
CA ALA A 69 6.48 -56.52 1.74
C ALA A 69 5.08 -56.55 2.36
N LYS A 70 4.97 -57.19 3.53
CA LYS A 70 3.80 -57.07 4.43
C LYS A 70 3.74 -55.66 5.02
N GLN A 71 2.56 -55.26 5.52
CA GLN A 71 2.37 -53.98 6.18
C GLN A 71 3.38 -53.74 7.32
N ASP A 72 3.65 -54.77 8.15
CA ASP A 72 4.53 -54.71 9.31
C ASP A 72 5.99 -55.11 9.03
N GLN A 73 6.33 -55.41 7.78
CA GLN A 73 7.72 -55.66 7.39
C GLN A 73 8.47 -54.33 7.37
N GLY A 74 9.69 -54.31 7.93
CA GLY A 74 10.54 -53.12 8.02
C GLY A 74 10.87 -52.47 6.67
N ASP A 75 11.79 -51.51 6.65
CA ASP A 75 12.10 -50.71 5.45
C ASP A 75 12.83 -51.50 4.34
N VAL A 76 12.15 -52.45 3.70
CA VAL A 76 12.62 -53.17 2.51
C VAL A 76 12.35 -52.29 1.29
N PHE A 77 13.38 -51.92 0.53
CA PHE A 77 13.27 -51.09 -0.66
C PHE A 77 14.24 -51.55 -1.75
N ALA A 78 13.90 -51.26 -3.02
CA ALA A 78 14.83 -51.37 -4.14
C ALA A 78 15.45 -49.99 -4.40
N GLY A 79 16.72 -49.94 -4.76
CA GLY A 79 17.49 -48.73 -5.00
C GLY A 79 18.52 -48.41 -3.92
N THR A 80 18.78 -47.12 -3.71
CA THR A 80 19.65 -46.59 -2.65
C THR A 80 19.04 -45.35 -2.02
N SER A 81 19.16 -45.18 -0.71
CA SER A 81 18.81 -43.93 -0.03
C SER A 81 20.08 -43.21 0.43
N GLY A 82 20.26 -41.95 0.04
CA GLY A 82 21.37 -41.11 0.53
C GLY A 82 22.74 -41.38 -0.10
N LYS A 83 22.85 -42.29 -1.08
CA LYS A 83 24.09 -42.56 -1.83
C LYS A 83 24.23 -41.74 -3.12
N GLY A 84 23.19 -41.00 -3.49
CA GLY A 84 23.20 -40.12 -4.65
C GLY A 84 23.06 -40.84 -6.01
N LEU A 85 22.69 -42.12 -6.02
CA LEU A 85 22.52 -42.91 -7.25
C LEU A 85 21.06 -42.95 -7.69
N ALA A 86 20.83 -42.87 -9.01
CA ALA A 86 19.49 -42.86 -9.60
C ALA A 86 18.98 -44.28 -9.85
N ILE A 87 17.68 -44.48 -9.71
CA ILE A 87 16.98 -45.56 -10.40
C ILE A 87 16.80 -45.13 -11.86
N GLU A 88 17.27 -45.95 -12.80
CA GLU A 88 17.12 -45.73 -14.25
C GLU A 88 15.97 -46.57 -14.82
N ALA A 89 15.70 -47.74 -14.23
CA ALA A 89 14.56 -48.59 -14.60
C ALA A 89 14.05 -49.43 -13.42
N LEU A 90 12.79 -49.84 -13.50
CA LEU A 90 12.12 -50.74 -12.57
C LEU A 90 11.61 -51.98 -13.29
N ARG A 91 11.62 -53.11 -12.60
CA ARG A 91 11.02 -54.37 -13.06
C ARG A 91 10.19 -54.97 -11.94
N ILE A 92 8.98 -55.40 -12.28
CA ILE A 92 8.11 -56.21 -11.43
C ILE A 92 7.96 -57.57 -12.11
N GLN A 93 8.29 -58.63 -11.39
CA GLN A 93 8.28 -59.99 -11.90
C GLN A 93 7.25 -60.82 -11.15
N GLN A 94 6.58 -61.68 -11.89
CA GLN A 94 5.53 -62.54 -11.38
C GLN A 94 5.92 -64.01 -11.54
N ASP A 95 5.82 -64.79 -10.46
CA ASP A 95 6.00 -66.24 -10.48
C ASP A 95 4.72 -66.89 -11.01
N SER A 96 4.76 -67.32 -12.27
CA SER A 96 3.63 -67.94 -12.97
C SER A 96 3.14 -69.24 -12.33
N ASN A 97 3.95 -69.88 -11.47
CA ASN A 97 3.53 -71.08 -10.74
C ASN A 97 2.69 -70.76 -9.50
N LYS A 98 2.71 -69.50 -9.04
CA LYS A 98 2.01 -69.06 -7.83
C LYS A 98 0.88 -68.07 -8.13
N LEU A 99 1.01 -67.29 -9.20
CA LEU A 99 0.10 -66.21 -9.50
C LEU A 99 -0.19 -66.13 -10.99
N ASN A 100 -1.45 -66.37 -11.39
CA ASN A 100 -1.89 -66.19 -12.77
C ASN A 100 -2.08 -64.68 -13.08
N PRO A 101 -1.41 -64.11 -14.09
CA PRO A 101 -1.57 -62.69 -14.45
C PRO A 101 -2.99 -62.28 -14.85
N ALA A 102 -3.81 -63.20 -15.34
CA ALA A 102 -5.22 -62.94 -15.64
C ALA A 102 -6.07 -62.82 -14.36
N GLN A 103 -5.68 -63.50 -13.28
CA GLN A 103 -6.33 -63.40 -11.97
C GLN A 103 -5.85 -62.15 -11.24
N LEU A 104 -4.54 -61.93 -11.15
CA LEU A 104 -3.96 -60.73 -10.57
C LEU A 104 -2.61 -60.41 -11.23
N GLY A 105 -2.51 -59.20 -11.78
CA GLY A 105 -1.29 -58.65 -12.37
C GLY A 105 -1.12 -57.18 -12.00
N ILE A 106 0.02 -56.60 -12.41
CA ILE A 106 0.33 -55.19 -12.18
C ILE A 106 0.68 -54.54 -13.52
N GLN A 107 0.02 -53.43 -13.83
CA GLN A 107 0.46 -52.51 -14.88
C GLN A 107 1.27 -51.38 -14.24
N TYR A 108 2.50 -51.16 -14.69
CA TYR A 108 3.40 -50.17 -14.13
C TYR A 108 4.15 -49.38 -15.22
N GLU A 109 4.44 -48.11 -14.93
CA GLU A 109 5.13 -47.22 -15.84
C GLU A 109 5.99 -46.19 -15.09
N ALA A 110 6.96 -45.61 -15.79
CA ALA A 110 7.91 -44.66 -15.25
C ALA A 110 7.92 -43.38 -16.07
N HIS A 111 7.95 -42.24 -15.39
CA HIS A 111 8.31 -40.96 -15.96
C HIS A 111 9.84 -40.83 -15.94
N VAL A 112 10.47 -40.78 -17.11
CA VAL A 112 11.92 -40.71 -17.27
C VAL A 112 12.34 -39.29 -17.64
N ALA A 113 13.45 -38.84 -17.04
CA ALA A 113 14.06 -37.54 -17.36
C ALA A 113 14.18 -37.34 -18.88
N GLN A 114 13.77 -36.17 -19.36
CA GLN A 114 13.77 -35.78 -20.79
C GLN A 114 12.87 -36.60 -21.72
N ARG A 115 12.21 -37.67 -21.26
CA ARG A 115 11.33 -38.52 -22.08
C ARG A 115 9.86 -38.48 -21.66
N GLY A 116 9.58 -38.07 -20.43
CA GLY A 116 8.23 -38.08 -19.90
C GLY A 116 7.78 -39.49 -19.49
N TRP A 117 6.47 -39.70 -19.41
CA TRP A 117 5.87 -41.02 -19.17
C TRP A 117 6.11 -41.95 -20.35
N LEU A 118 6.75 -43.09 -20.10
CA LEU A 118 6.92 -44.16 -21.08
C LEU A 118 5.68 -45.07 -21.10
N ALA A 119 5.56 -45.89 -22.15
CA ALA A 119 4.46 -46.85 -22.26
C ALA A 119 4.42 -47.82 -21.06
N PRO A 120 3.21 -48.19 -20.59
CA PRO A 120 3.07 -49.06 -19.44
C PRO A 120 3.45 -50.52 -19.75
N VAL A 121 4.00 -51.17 -18.74
CA VAL A 121 4.50 -52.54 -18.78
C VAL A 121 3.63 -53.42 -17.87
N SER A 122 3.42 -54.67 -18.27
CA SER A 122 2.70 -55.66 -17.47
C SER A 122 3.66 -56.53 -16.67
N SER A 123 3.31 -56.89 -15.43
CA SER A 123 4.05 -57.88 -14.62
C SER A 123 4.10 -59.28 -15.26
N ALA A 124 3.23 -59.56 -16.24
CA ALA A 124 3.27 -60.78 -17.04
C ALA A 124 4.44 -60.82 -18.03
N ASP A 125 4.98 -59.65 -18.41
CA ASP A 125 6.16 -59.56 -19.27
C ASP A 125 7.43 -59.73 -18.41
N THR A 126 8.00 -60.93 -18.44
CA THR A 126 9.17 -61.30 -17.63
C THR A 126 10.43 -60.49 -17.99
N ASN A 127 10.47 -59.89 -19.18
CA ASN A 127 11.56 -59.01 -19.62
C ASN A 127 11.21 -57.52 -19.53
N GLY A 128 9.94 -57.21 -19.25
CA GLY A 128 9.40 -55.87 -19.20
C GLY A 128 10.13 -54.99 -18.18
N MET A 129 10.35 -53.72 -18.55
CA MET A 129 10.92 -52.73 -17.63
C MET A 129 10.32 -51.35 -17.84
N ALA A 130 10.02 -50.66 -16.74
CA ALA A 130 9.59 -49.28 -16.76
C ALA A 130 10.80 -48.37 -16.51
N GLY A 131 11.28 -47.70 -17.56
CA GLY A 131 12.45 -46.81 -17.50
C GLY A 131 13.40 -47.01 -18.67
N THR A 132 14.67 -46.66 -18.48
CA THR A 132 15.74 -46.85 -19.48
C THR A 132 16.97 -47.43 -18.82
N VAL A 133 17.66 -48.37 -19.48
CA VAL A 133 18.95 -48.90 -19.02
C VAL A 133 20.05 -48.37 -19.92
N GLY A 134 21.17 -47.91 -19.33
CA GLY A 134 22.37 -47.49 -20.07
C GLY A 134 22.30 -46.13 -20.75
N GLN A 135 21.14 -45.45 -20.70
CA GLN A 135 20.94 -44.14 -21.32
C GLN A 135 21.26 -42.97 -20.37
N LYS A 136 21.60 -43.26 -19.10
CA LYS A 136 21.90 -42.26 -18.06
C LYS A 136 20.75 -41.27 -17.80
N LEU A 137 19.51 -41.74 -18.02
CA LEU A 137 18.29 -40.98 -17.71
C LEU A 137 17.64 -41.59 -16.47
N ALA A 138 17.39 -40.75 -15.47
CA ALA A 138 16.78 -41.17 -14.22
C ALA A 138 15.25 -41.29 -14.35
N VAL A 139 14.67 -42.27 -13.66
CA VAL A 139 13.26 -42.26 -13.30
C VAL A 139 13.00 -41.09 -12.34
N GLN A 140 11.94 -40.33 -12.57
CA GLN A 140 11.55 -39.17 -11.76
C GLN A 140 10.23 -39.42 -11.01
N ALA A 141 9.32 -40.20 -11.61
CA ALA A 141 8.07 -40.64 -11.00
C ALA A 141 7.65 -42.01 -11.55
N VAL A 142 6.74 -42.67 -10.84
CA VAL A 142 6.19 -43.99 -11.20
C VAL A 142 4.68 -44.00 -10.99
N ARG A 143 3.99 -44.87 -11.72
CA ARG A 143 2.57 -45.15 -11.54
C ARG A 143 2.35 -46.65 -11.70
N MET A 144 1.55 -47.26 -10.82
CA MET A 144 1.33 -48.70 -10.77
C MET A 144 -0.12 -48.99 -10.36
N LYS A 145 -0.80 -49.90 -11.05
CA LYS A 145 -2.16 -50.32 -10.69
C LYS A 145 -2.33 -51.83 -10.83
N LEU A 146 -3.22 -52.38 -10.02
CA LEU A 146 -3.64 -53.77 -10.13
C LEU A 146 -4.50 -54.01 -11.37
N THR A 147 -4.38 -55.20 -11.95
CA THR A 147 -5.17 -55.70 -13.09
C THR A 147 -5.60 -57.15 -12.85
N GLY A 148 -6.60 -57.63 -13.57
CA GLY A 148 -7.09 -59.01 -13.45
C GLY A 148 -8.41 -59.12 -12.66
N THR A 149 -8.97 -60.32 -12.60
CA THR A 149 -10.30 -60.56 -12.01
C THR A 149 -10.34 -60.35 -10.49
N GLU A 150 -9.21 -60.54 -9.79
CA GLU A 150 -9.10 -60.44 -8.34
C GLU A 150 -8.57 -59.06 -7.86
N ALA A 151 -8.34 -58.10 -8.78
CA ALA A 151 -7.74 -56.80 -8.46
C ALA A 151 -8.49 -56.03 -7.36
N SER A 152 -9.81 -56.15 -7.28
CA SER A 152 -10.64 -55.46 -6.28
C SER A 152 -10.48 -55.99 -4.85
N ARG A 153 -9.81 -57.13 -4.66
CA ARG A 153 -9.59 -57.74 -3.33
C ARG A 153 -8.30 -57.27 -2.66
N PHE A 154 -7.50 -56.48 -3.36
CA PHE A 154 -6.20 -56.03 -2.88
C PHE A 154 -6.00 -54.54 -3.16
N HIS A 155 -5.06 -53.94 -2.43
CA HIS A 155 -4.56 -52.58 -2.66
C HIS A 155 -3.04 -52.60 -2.79
N LEU A 156 -2.54 -51.92 -3.82
CA LEU A 156 -1.12 -51.72 -4.09
C LEU A 156 -0.67 -50.36 -3.58
N TYR A 157 0.12 -50.34 -2.51
CA TYR A 157 0.71 -49.13 -1.97
C TYR A 157 2.18 -49.02 -2.38
N TYR A 158 2.59 -47.86 -2.89
CA TYR A 158 3.99 -47.62 -3.26
C TYR A 158 4.42 -46.20 -2.97
N ARG A 159 5.69 -46.01 -2.63
CA ARG A 159 6.30 -44.69 -2.46
C ARG A 159 7.74 -44.69 -2.94
N VAL A 160 8.25 -43.51 -3.25
CA VAL A 160 9.62 -43.34 -3.75
C VAL A 160 10.41 -42.36 -2.89
N HIS A 161 11.72 -42.62 -2.78
CA HIS A 161 12.69 -41.72 -2.22
C HIS A 161 13.27 -40.85 -3.34
N VAL A 162 12.99 -39.56 -3.33
CA VAL A 162 13.42 -38.63 -4.38
C VAL A 162 14.64 -37.84 -3.91
N GLN A 163 15.59 -37.60 -4.82
CA GLN A 163 16.79 -36.80 -4.55
C GLN A 163 16.44 -35.47 -3.88
N ASN A 164 17.10 -35.16 -2.75
CA ASN A 164 16.88 -33.96 -1.93
C ASN A 164 15.47 -33.81 -1.31
N TYR A 165 14.54 -34.73 -1.58
CA TYR A 165 13.16 -34.74 -1.06
C TYR A 165 12.99 -35.78 0.06
N GLY A 166 13.70 -36.90 -0.04
CA GLY A 166 13.47 -38.05 0.84
C GLY A 166 12.28 -38.89 0.36
N TRP A 167 11.74 -39.70 1.27
CA TRP A 167 10.52 -40.47 1.03
C TRP A 167 9.30 -39.54 0.91
N LEU A 168 8.58 -39.64 -0.21
CA LEU A 168 7.23 -39.10 -0.33
C LEU A 168 6.20 -40.02 0.34
N ASP A 169 4.97 -39.53 0.47
CA ASP A 169 3.86 -40.32 0.99
C ASP A 169 3.51 -41.49 0.05
N TRP A 170 2.65 -42.38 0.51
CA TRP A 170 2.25 -43.57 -0.25
C TRP A 170 1.19 -43.24 -1.30
N ALA A 171 1.45 -43.62 -2.55
CA ALA A 171 0.45 -43.71 -3.60
C ALA A 171 -0.31 -45.03 -3.44
N CYS A 172 -1.57 -45.04 -3.84
CA CYS A 172 -2.38 -46.25 -3.95
C CYS A 172 -2.91 -46.43 -5.38
N ASP A 173 -2.93 -47.66 -5.89
CA ASP A 173 -3.69 -48.10 -7.08
C ASP A 173 -3.86 -47.07 -8.21
N GLY A 174 -2.77 -46.79 -8.92
CA GLY A 174 -2.76 -45.95 -10.11
C GLY A 174 -2.49 -44.47 -9.83
N GLU A 175 -2.34 -44.06 -8.57
CA GLU A 175 -1.86 -42.73 -8.22
C GLU A 175 -0.39 -42.52 -8.60
N ASN A 176 0.03 -41.31 -8.94
CA ASN A 176 1.45 -41.08 -9.21
C ASN A 176 2.25 -41.13 -7.90
N ALA A 177 3.49 -41.63 -7.94
CA ALA A 177 4.48 -41.47 -6.88
C ALA A 177 5.77 -40.86 -7.43
N GLY A 178 6.30 -39.83 -6.77
CA GLY A 178 7.55 -39.16 -7.17
C GLY A 178 7.38 -37.71 -7.57
N THR A 179 8.22 -37.23 -8.48
CA THR A 179 8.21 -35.83 -8.90
C THR A 179 8.37 -35.67 -10.40
N THR A 180 7.75 -34.65 -10.98
CA THR A 180 7.92 -34.31 -12.41
C THR A 180 8.20 -32.82 -12.57
N GLY A 181 8.99 -32.49 -13.60
CA GLY A 181 9.37 -31.10 -13.92
C GLY A 181 10.45 -30.50 -13.01
N PHE A 182 10.99 -31.27 -12.05
CA PHE A 182 12.04 -30.82 -11.11
C PHE A 182 13.46 -31.26 -11.46
N ASP A 183 13.60 -32.12 -12.48
CA ASP A 183 14.84 -32.82 -12.81
C ASP A 183 15.45 -33.56 -11.61
N LEU A 184 14.59 -34.23 -10.85
CA LEU A 184 14.97 -35.02 -9.69
C LEU A 184 14.80 -36.50 -9.96
N ARG A 185 15.84 -37.24 -9.64
CA ARG A 185 15.84 -38.70 -9.72
C ARG A 185 15.12 -39.30 -8.52
N VAL A 186 14.43 -40.40 -8.77
CA VAL A 186 14.10 -41.41 -7.78
C VAL A 186 15.37 -42.18 -7.45
N GLU A 187 15.66 -42.38 -6.18
CA GLU A 187 16.83 -43.11 -5.69
C GLU A 187 16.43 -44.47 -5.07
N ALA A 188 15.24 -44.57 -4.48
CA ALA A 188 14.71 -45.83 -3.96
C ALA A 188 13.17 -45.91 -4.08
N ILE A 189 12.62 -47.13 -4.02
CA ILE A 189 11.18 -47.42 -4.07
C ILE A 189 10.77 -48.49 -3.06
N GLN A 190 9.61 -48.31 -2.43
CA GLN A 190 8.94 -49.30 -1.59
C GLN A 190 7.59 -49.66 -2.19
N ILE A 191 7.25 -50.94 -2.14
CA ILE A 191 5.96 -51.46 -2.63
C ILE A 191 5.41 -52.44 -1.58
N LYS A 192 4.13 -52.27 -1.23
CA LYS A 192 3.38 -53.10 -0.28
C LYS A 192 2.07 -53.56 -0.91
N MET A 193 1.68 -54.79 -0.61
CA MET A 193 0.39 -55.37 -1.01
C MET A 193 -0.44 -55.71 0.22
N LEU A 194 -1.67 -55.22 0.23
CA LEU A 194 -2.62 -55.38 1.32
C LEU A 194 -3.95 -55.92 0.79
N ALA A 195 -4.73 -56.59 1.65
CA ALA A 195 -6.12 -56.92 1.34
C ALA A 195 -6.97 -55.64 1.32
N ALA A 196 -7.99 -55.57 0.47
CA ALA A 196 -8.78 -54.35 0.28
C ALA A 196 -9.53 -53.88 1.55
N ASP A 197 -9.84 -54.81 2.46
CA ASP A 197 -10.52 -54.54 3.73
C ASP A 197 -9.58 -54.16 4.89
N SER A 198 -8.26 -54.18 4.65
CA SER A 198 -7.26 -53.89 5.68
C SER A 198 -6.95 -52.41 5.83
N HIS A 199 -6.70 -51.96 7.07
CA HIS A 199 -6.37 -50.57 7.37
C HIS A 199 -4.89 -50.27 7.10
N PHE A 200 -4.62 -49.42 6.11
CA PHE A 200 -3.26 -48.98 5.78
C PHE A 200 -2.67 -48.01 6.84
N VAL A 201 -1.45 -48.28 7.29
CA VAL A 201 -0.70 -47.40 8.21
C VAL A 201 0.38 -46.65 7.43
N GLY A 202 0.07 -45.40 7.09
CA GLY A 202 0.96 -44.47 6.40
C GLY A 202 0.20 -43.26 5.87
N SER A 203 0.89 -42.15 5.62
CA SER A 203 0.28 -40.99 4.95
C SER A 203 0.16 -41.26 3.45
N THR A 204 -0.97 -40.91 2.85
CA THR A 204 -1.23 -40.90 1.39
C THR A 204 -1.47 -39.47 0.88
N VAL A 205 -1.19 -38.46 1.69
CA VAL A 205 -1.58 -37.07 1.40
C VAL A 205 -0.79 -36.50 0.22
N ARG A 206 0.50 -36.84 0.07
CA ARG A 206 1.36 -36.27 -0.98
C ARG A 206 2.35 -37.26 -1.58
N PRO A 207 1.87 -38.27 -2.31
CA PRO A 207 2.75 -39.24 -2.97
C PRO A 207 3.47 -38.67 -4.19
N TYR A 208 2.94 -37.60 -4.78
CA TYR A 208 3.45 -37.01 -6.01
C TYR A 208 3.43 -35.48 -5.99
N VAL A 209 4.46 -34.87 -6.60
CA VAL A 209 4.58 -33.41 -6.77
C VAL A 209 4.95 -33.07 -8.21
N ASP A 210 4.19 -32.17 -8.82
CA ASP A 210 4.36 -31.72 -10.20
C ASP A 210 4.79 -30.24 -10.22
N ALA A 211 5.93 -29.95 -10.84
CA ALA A 211 6.49 -28.60 -10.86
C ALA A 211 5.56 -27.59 -11.55
N SER A 212 4.77 -28.03 -12.53
CA SER A 212 3.81 -27.16 -13.22
C SER A 212 2.69 -26.67 -12.30
N LYS A 213 2.43 -27.38 -11.19
CA LYS A 213 1.34 -27.09 -10.26
C LYS A 213 1.77 -26.24 -9.06
N LEU A 214 3.05 -25.89 -8.93
CA LEU A 214 3.57 -25.15 -7.77
C LEU A 214 3.07 -23.72 -7.61
N ASN A 215 2.51 -23.11 -8.65
CA ASN A 215 1.94 -21.76 -8.57
C ASN A 215 0.43 -21.79 -8.27
N ASN A 216 -0.13 -22.96 -7.93
CA ASN A 216 -1.56 -23.14 -7.72
C ASN A 216 -1.88 -23.48 -6.25
N GLY A 217 -1.81 -22.47 -5.38
CA GLY A 217 -2.20 -22.61 -3.98
C GLY A 217 -1.09 -23.15 -3.07
N SER A 218 0.17 -22.91 -3.41
CA SER A 218 1.34 -23.31 -2.64
C SER A 218 1.68 -22.33 -1.52
N VAL A 219 1.26 -21.06 -1.65
CA VAL A 219 1.34 -20.07 -0.57
C VAL A 219 -0.04 -19.51 -0.29
N ARG A 220 -0.45 -19.52 0.98
CA ARG A 220 -1.68 -18.89 1.44
C ARG A 220 -1.35 -17.74 2.39
N TYR A 221 -1.97 -16.59 2.18
CA TYR A 221 -1.69 -15.40 2.98
C TYR A 221 -2.92 -14.52 3.14
N ALA A 222 -2.95 -13.74 4.21
CA ALA A 222 -4.00 -12.78 4.47
C ALA A 222 -3.41 -11.50 5.05
N ALA A 223 -4.20 -10.43 4.94
CA ALA A 223 -3.91 -9.11 5.46
C ALA A 223 -4.94 -8.72 6.53
N HIS A 224 -4.46 -8.12 7.62
CA HIS A 224 -5.31 -7.39 8.57
C HIS A 224 -5.35 -5.92 8.15
N VAL A 225 -6.52 -5.46 7.72
CA VAL A 225 -6.73 -4.12 7.18
C VAL A 225 -7.38 -3.24 8.24
N GLN A 226 -6.94 -2.00 8.35
CA GLN A 226 -7.56 -1.01 9.23
C GLN A 226 -9.08 -1.00 9.07
N GLN A 227 -9.82 -0.98 10.18
CA GLN A 227 -11.29 -0.97 10.25
C GLN A 227 -12.02 -2.18 9.65
N ALA A 228 -11.36 -3.01 8.84
CA ALA A 228 -11.95 -4.20 8.23
C ALA A 228 -11.46 -5.52 8.87
N GLY A 229 -10.38 -5.48 9.65
CA GLY A 229 -9.81 -6.65 10.31
C GLY A 229 -9.15 -7.62 9.34
N TRP A 230 -9.04 -8.90 9.75
CA TRP A 230 -8.51 -9.96 8.90
C TRP A 230 -9.41 -10.21 7.69
N GLN A 231 -8.84 -10.07 6.50
CA GLN A 231 -9.51 -10.42 5.25
C GLN A 231 -9.40 -11.93 4.99
N ASN A 232 -10.22 -12.43 4.05
CA ASN A 232 -10.10 -13.79 3.55
C ASN A 232 -8.70 -14.05 3.03
N ALA A 233 -8.19 -15.24 3.33
CA ALA A 233 -6.87 -15.62 2.87
C ALA A 233 -6.89 -15.93 1.37
N VAL A 234 -5.95 -15.32 0.66
CA VAL A 234 -5.72 -15.50 -0.77
C VAL A 234 -4.53 -16.42 -1.01
N GLN A 235 -4.32 -16.77 -2.27
CA GLN A 235 -3.26 -17.66 -2.72
C GLN A 235 -2.42 -17.02 -3.83
N ASP A 236 -1.20 -17.50 -4.00
CA ASP A 236 -0.25 -17.21 -5.09
C ASP A 236 -0.60 -16.06 -6.05
N GLY A 237 0.01 -14.90 -5.80
CA GLY A 237 -0.08 -13.72 -6.67
C GLY A 237 -1.37 -12.92 -6.54
N ALA A 238 -2.43 -13.44 -5.91
CA ALA A 238 -3.67 -12.70 -5.70
C ALA A 238 -3.52 -11.58 -4.64
N THR A 239 -4.17 -10.44 -4.82
CA THR A 239 -4.01 -9.32 -3.89
C THR A 239 -4.63 -9.61 -2.51
N ALA A 240 -3.85 -9.43 -1.44
CA ALA A 240 -4.36 -9.36 -0.06
C ALA A 240 -4.29 -7.92 0.46
N GLY A 241 -5.44 -7.34 0.81
CA GLY A 241 -5.54 -5.95 1.28
C GLY A 241 -6.47 -5.12 0.40
N THR A 242 -6.21 -3.81 0.30
CA THR A 242 -6.98 -2.88 -0.53
C THR A 242 -6.08 -2.04 -1.42
N GLU A 243 -6.54 -1.73 -2.63
CA GLU A 243 -5.85 -0.83 -3.55
C GLU A 243 -6.64 0.49 -3.62
N GLY A 244 -6.00 1.63 -3.35
CA GLY A 244 -6.57 2.96 -3.58
C GLY A 244 -7.69 3.41 -2.62
N ARG A 245 -8.00 2.62 -1.59
CA ARG A 245 -9.05 2.95 -0.59
C ARG A 245 -8.54 3.72 0.62
N SER A 246 -7.25 4.06 0.66
CA SER A 246 -6.59 4.69 1.82
C SER A 246 -6.73 3.91 3.13
N LEU A 247 -6.98 2.60 3.04
CA LEU A 247 -6.99 1.68 4.19
C LEU A 247 -5.64 0.95 4.26
N ARG A 248 -4.96 1.11 5.39
CA ARG A 248 -3.63 0.54 5.60
C ARG A 248 -3.69 -0.89 6.10
N LEU A 249 -2.67 -1.66 5.79
CA LEU A 249 -2.35 -2.90 6.46
C LEU A 249 -1.81 -2.62 7.86
N GLU A 250 -2.22 -3.43 8.83
CA GLU A 250 -1.69 -3.41 10.20
C GLU A 250 -0.91 -4.70 10.50
N ALA A 251 -1.30 -5.82 9.88
CA ALA A 251 -0.59 -7.09 9.98
C ALA A 251 -0.77 -7.98 8.76
N VAL A 252 0.09 -8.99 8.64
CA VAL A 252 0.00 -10.06 7.63
C VAL A 252 0.25 -11.43 8.27
N ARG A 253 -0.36 -12.46 7.69
CA ARG A 253 -0.06 -13.87 7.97
C ARG A 253 0.22 -14.58 6.64
N MET A 254 1.23 -15.43 6.61
CA MET A 254 1.64 -16.21 5.44
C MET A 254 1.93 -17.64 5.89
N ASN A 255 1.57 -18.61 5.06
CA ASN A 255 1.78 -20.01 5.36
C ASN A 255 2.08 -20.78 4.07
N ALA A 256 3.16 -21.55 4.09
CA ALA A 256 3.44 -22.59 3.10
C ALA A 256 2.33 -23.67 3.15
N GLN A 257 1.60 -23.87 2.05
CA GLN A 257 0.58 -24.92 1.97
C GLN A 257 1.24 -26.27 1.69
N ALA A 258 1.47 -27.06 2.74
CA ALA A 258 2.22 -28.33 2.68
C ALA A 258 1.68 -29.34 1.65
N ALA A 259 0.36 -29.36 1.40
CA ALA A 259 -0.26 -30.25 0.42
C ALA A 259 0.20 -29.95 -1.03
N ASN A 260 0.55 -28.70 -1.31
CA ASN A 260 0.94 -28.21 -2.64
C ASN A 260 2.43 -27.84 -2.73
N LEU A 261 3.20 -28.15 -1.68
CA LEU A 261 4.61 -27.82 -1.59
C LEU A 261 5.45 -29.06 -1.36
N PRO A 262 6.73 -29.05 -1.75
CA PRO A 262 7.71 -30.00 -1.28
C PRO A 262 7.88 -30.00 0.25
N PRO A 263 8.25 -31.13 0.87
CA PRO A 263 8.53 -31.18 2.31
C PRO A 263 9.69 -30.25 2.69
N GLY A 264 9.58 -29.62 3.87
CA GLY A 264 10.66 -28.80 4.41
C GLY A 264 10.78 -27.39 3.80
N ILE A 265 9.80 -26.91 3.05
CA ILE A 265 9.67 -25.46 2.78
C ILE A 265 8.84 -24.83 3.89
N LYS A 266 9.43 -23.85 4.58
CA LYS A 266 8.72 -23.00 5.55
C LYS A 266 8.89 -21.54 5.17
N ILE A 267 7.89 -20.71 5.45
CA ILE A 267 7.98 -19.27 5.25
C ILE A 267 8.35 -18.60 6.57
N THR A 268 9.34 -17.71 6.52
CA THR A 268 9.62 -16.77 7.61
C THR A 268 9.53 -15.34 7.11
N TYR A 269 8.94 -14.47 7.92
CA TYR A 269 8.63 -13.10 7.52
C TYR A 269 8.57 -12.15 8.72
N ARG A 270 8.73 -10.86 8.48
CA ARG A 270 8.61 -9.82 9.49
C ARG A 270 8.13 -8.51 8.89
N GLY A 271 7.42 -7.73 9.70
CA GLY A 271 6.94 -6.41 9.37
C GLY A 271 7.86 -5.30 9.88
N HIS A 272 7.96 -4.21 9.12
CA HIS A 272 8.37 -2.91 9.62
C HIS A 272 7.12 -2.13 10.00
N VAL A 273 6.93 -1.87 11.30
CA VAL A 273 5.72 -1.26 11.85
C VAL A 273 6.00 0.18 12.27
N GLN A 274 5.03 1.06 12.02
CA GLN A 274 5.06 2.44 12.50
C GLN A 274 5.51 2.54 13.97
N ASN A 275 6.46 3.44 14.24
CA ASN A 275 7.03 3.71 15.56
C ASN A 275 7.72 2.51 16.26
N SER A 276 7.76 1.34 15.64
CA SER A 276 8.39 0.13 16.19
C SER A 276 9.54 -0.39 15.34
N GLY A 277 9.58 -0.02 14.06
CA GLY A 277 10.59 -0.50 13.12
C GLY A 277 10.41 -1.99 12.78
N TRP A 278 11.51 -2.65 12.43
CA TRP A 278 11.52 -4.08 12.12
C TRP A 278 11.25 -4.94 13.36
N GLN A 279 10.19 -5.75 13.29
CA GLN A 279 9.86 -6.73 14.32
C GLN A 279 10.69 -8.01 14.19
N ALA A 280 10.61 -8.89 15.20
CA ALA A 280 11.18 -10.23 15.15
C ALA A 280 10.58 -11.06 14.00
N TRP A 281 11.39 -11.98 13.45
CA TRP A 281 10.94 -12.93 12.44
C TRP A 281 9.82 -13.84 12.98
N LYS A 282 8.84 -14.09 12.14
CA LYS A 282 7.68 -14.95 12.35
C LYS A 282 7.70 -16.09 11.36
N SER A 283 7.19 -17.24 11.75
CA SER A 283 7.09 -18.43 10.90
C SER A 283 5.67 -18.62 10.36
N ASP A 284 5.48 -19.66 9.56
CA ASP A 284 4.19 -20.04 8.98
C ASP A 284 3.00 -19.85 9.92
N GLY A 285 1.99 -19.11 9.45
CA GLY A 285 0.73 -18.83 10.14
C GLY A 285 0.78 -17.79 11.26
N GLN A 286 1.96 -17.40 11.75
CA GLN A 286 2.09 -16.41 12.82
C GLN A 286 1.77 -14.98 12.34
N THR A 287 1.42 -14.08 13.26
CA THR A 287 1.12 -12.69 12.88
C THR A 287 2.38 -11.83 12.86
N ALA A 288 2.67 -11.19 11.72
CA ALA A 288 3.68 -10.13 11.59
C ALA A 288 2.98 -8.77 11.44
N GLY A 289 3.30 -7.79 12.29
CA GLY A 289 2.58 -6.52 12.40
C GLY A 289 1.90 -6.34 13.75
N THR A 290 0.78 -5.63 13.78
CA THR A 290 -0.06 -5.44 14.97
C THR A 290 -1.54 -5.62 14.67
N VAL A 291 -2.28 -6.12 15.65
CA VAL A 291 -3.74 -6.22 15.61
C VAL A 291 -4.29 -5.41 16.78
N GLY A 292 -5.29 -4.56 16.54
CA GLY A 292 -5.95 -3.77 17.58
C GLY A 292 -5.15 -2.59 18.15
N ARG A 293 -3.93 -2.31 17.65
CA ARG A 293 -3.08 -1.20 18.11
C ARG A 293 -3.14 0.05 17.23
N GLY A 294 -3.78 -0.03 16.07
CA GLY A 294 -3.87 1.08 15.12
C GLY A 294 -2.53 1.43 14.45
N LEU A 295 -1.49 0.60 14.57
CA LEU A 295 -0.18 0.85 13.97
C LEU A 295 -0.09 0.21 12.59
N ARG A 296 0.31 1.01 11.60
CA ARG A 296 0.42 0.57 10.21
C ARG A 296 1.69 -0.25 9.95
N LEU A 297 1.59 -1.17 9.02
CA LEU A 297 2.71 -1.83 8.37
C LEU A 297 3.24 -0.91 7.25
N GLU A 298 4.56 -0.73 7.17
CA GLU A 298 5.21 0.16 6.19
C GLU A 298 6.10 -0.62 5.21
N ALA A 299 6.69 -1.73 5.67
CA ALA A 299 7.46 -2.64 4.84
C ALA A 299 7.37 -4.08 5.34
N LEU A 300 7.76 -5.02 4.48
CA LEU A 300 7.79 -6.46 4.72
C LEU A 300 9.11 -7.06 4.25
N GLN A 301 9.61 -8.03 4.99
CA GLN A 301 10.63 -8.98 4.52
C GLN A 301 10.08 -10.40 4.69
N ALA A 302 10.28 -11.24 3.68
CA ALA A 302 9.87 -12.63 3.70
C ALA A 302 10.89 -13.51 2.98
N LYS A 303 11.12 -14.72 3.48
CA LYS A 303 12.05 -15.68 2.89
C LYS A 303 11.62 -17.10 3.17
N LEU A 304 12.08 -18.01 2.34
CA LEU A 304 11.95 -19.45 2.57
C LEU A 304 13.03 -19.93 3.53
N THR A 305 12.70 -20.98 4.26
CA THR A 305 13.59 -21.72 5.15
C THR A 305 13.35 -23.21 5.02
N GLY A 306 14.30 -24.00 5.52
CA GLY A 306 14.30 -25.46 5.46
C GLY A 306 14.99 -26.01 4.20
N PRO A 307 15.15 -27.35 4.11
CA PRO A 307 16.08 -28.02 3.19
C PRO A 307 15.83 -27.71 1.71
N MET A 308 14.61 -27.32 1.37
CA MET A 308 14.19 -27.08 0.00
C MET A 308 14.14 -25.61 -0.41
N ALA A 309 14.44 -24.67 0.50
CA ALA A 309 14.49 -23.23 0.20
C ALA A 309 15.51 -22.86 -0.89
N ALA A 310 16.54 -23.69 -1.12
CA ALA A 310 17.57 -23.43 -2.12
C ALA A 310 17.07 -23.47 -3.57
N ARG A 311 15.93 -24.12 -3.85
CA ARG A 311 15.38 -24.31 -5.21
C ARG A 311 14.32 -23.27 -5.59
N TYR A 312 13.76 -22.58 -4.61
CA TYR A 312 12.62 -21.68 -4.80
C TYR A 312 12.93 -20.26 -4.36
N ASN A 313 12.18 -19.33 -4.93
CA ASN A 313 12.09 -17.95 -4.47
C ASN A 313 10.66 -17.69 -4.01
N LEU A 314 10.53 -17.17 -2.79
CA LEU A 314 9.31 -16.50 -2.38
C LEU A 314 9.36 -15.07 -2.90
N TYR A 315 8.63 -14.80 -3.97
CA TYR A 315 8.47 -13.46 -4.51
C TYR A 315 7.33 -12.76 -3.80
N TYR A 316 7.54 -11.50 -3.44
CA TYR A 316 6.52 -10.66 -2.83
C TYR A 316 6.73 -9.20 -3.22
N ARG A 317 5.64 -8.43 -3.19
CA ARG A 317 5.63 -6.99 -3.38
C ARG A 317 4.55 -6.32 -2.54
N ALA A 318 4.69 -5.01 -2.37
CA ALA A 318 3.79 -4.19 -1.59
C ALA A 318 3.14 -3.12 -2.46
N HIS A 319 1.84 -2.93 -2.29
CA HIS A 319 1.16 -1.70 -2.68
C HIS A 319 1.29 -0.70 -1.54
N VAL A 320 1.88 0.46 -1.79
CA VAL A 320 2.15 1.49 -0.78
C VAL A 320 1.42 2.77 -1.15
N ALA A 321 0.84 3.45 -0.16
CA ALA A 321 0.23 4.76 -0.36
C ALA A 321 1.18 5.72 -1.12
N TYR A 322 0.63 6.46 -2.10
CA TYR A 322 1.34 7.39 -3.00
C TYR A 322 2.34 6.76 -4.00
N TYR A 323 2.72 5.49 -3.85
CA TYR A 323 3.62 4.78 -4.77
C TYR A 323 2.90 3.75 -5.65
N GLY A 324 1.76 3.24 -5.21
CA GLY A 324 1.11 2.11 -5.84
C GLY A 324 1.90 0.81 -5.60
N TRP A 325 1.82 -0.13 -6.55
CA TRP A 325 2.63 -1.33 -6.52
C TRP A 325 4.11 -1.00 -6.73
N LEU A 326 4.93 -1.28 -5.73
CA LEU A 326 6.37 -1.39 -5.88
C LEU A 326 6.73 -2.73 -6.54
N ASP A 327 7.95 -2.81 -7.06
CA ASP A 327 8.42 -3.96 -7.83
C ASP A 327 8.56 -5.23 -6.96
N TRP A 328 8.67 -6.39 -7.61
CA TRP A 328 8.84 -7.67 -6.94
C TRP A 328 10.21 -7.80 -6.30
N THR A 329 10.25 -8.47 -5.15
CA THR A 329 11.47 -8.85 -4.45
C THR A 329 11.39 -10.26 -3.90
N ALA A 330 12.51 -10.81 -3.43
CA ALA A 330 12.58 -12.14 -2.84
C ALA A 330 13.71 -12.25 -1.84
N GLY A 331 13.78 -13.39 -1.14
CA GLY A 331 14.96 -13.78 -0.37
C GLY A 331 15.24 -12.89 0.85
N GLY A 332 14.20 -12.36 1.50
CA GLY A 332 14.32 -11.54 2.70
C GLY A 332 14.66 -10.08 2.44
N LYS A 333 14.73 -9.65 1.18
CA LYS A 333 14.89 -8.23 0.80
C LYS A 333 13.64 -7.42 1.14
N THR A 334 13.79 -6.11 1.32
CA THR A 334 12.66 -5.25 1.70
C THR A 334 11.67 -5.08 0.54
N ALA A 335 10.37 -5.22 0.82
CA ALA A 335 9.26 -4.72 0.01
C ALA A 335 8.52 -3.63 0.79
N GLY A 336 8.18 -2.50 0.17
CA GLY A 336 7.49 -1.39 0.84
C GLY A 336 8.41 -0.19 1.10
N THR A 337 8.17 0.56 2.18
CA THR A 337 8.95 1.77 2.49
C THR A 337 9.48 1.80 3.91
N THR A 338 10.67 2.38 4.09
CA THR A 338 11.28 2.62 5.41
C THR A 338 11.52 4.11 5.60
N GLY A 339 11.12 4.63 6.77
CA GLY A 339 11.34 6.03 7.16
C GLY A 339 10.45 7.07 6.45
N LEU A 340 9.60 6.67 5.50
CA LEU A 340 8.67 7.58 4.80
C LEU A 340 7.33 7.77 5.52
N ALA A 341 7.04 6.96 6.54
CA ALA A 341 5.76 6.93 7.23
C ALA A 341 4.56 6.55 6.33
N TYR A 342 4.82 5.91 5.17
CA TYR A 342 3.77 5.54 4.23
C TYR A 342 3.27 4.11 4.50
N PRO A 343 1.95 3.92 4.68
CA PRO A 343 1.37 2.60 4.90
C PRO A 343 1.45 1.73 3.64
N MET A 344 1.70 0.44 3.87
CA MET A 344 1.29 -0.60 2.93
C MET A 344 -0.23 -0.70 2.95
N GLU A 345 -0.85 -0.88 1.79
CA GLU A 345 -2.31 -1.05 1.63
C GLU A 345 -2.67 -2.45 1.15
N ALA A 346 -1.77 -3.11 0.40
CA ALA A 346 -1.91 -4.48 -0.04
C ALA A 346 -0.56 -5.18 -0.25
N ILE A 347 -0.60 -6.51 -0.34
CA ILE A 347 0.53 -7.35 -0.70
C ILE A 347 0.15 -8.39 -1.75
N GLN A 348 1.14 -8.82 -2.51
CA GLN A 348 1.09 -10.04 -3.31
C GLN A 348 2.31 -10.88 -2.96
N VAL A 349 2.11 -12.19 -2.88
CA VAL A 349 3.10 -13.20 -2.54
C VAL A 349 2.90 -14.41 -3.44
N THR A 350 3.97 -14.93 -4.03
CA THR A 350 3.93 -16.14 -4.85
C THR A 350 5.23 -16.90 -4.66
N LEU A 351 5.14 -18.22 -4.61
CA LEU A 351 6.31 -19.07 -4.71
C LEU A 351 6.62 -19.35 -6.17
N ARG A 352 7.90 -19.34 -6.56
CA ARG A 352 8.35 -19.80 -7.88
C ARG A 352 9.64 -20.57 -7.77
N GLU A 353 9.91 -21.44 -8.72
CA GLU A 353 11.26 -21.96 -8.88
C GLU A 353 12.23 -20.84 -9.25
N LYS A 354 13.49 -20.97 -8.83
CA LYS A 354 14.53 -19.99 -9.17
C LYS A 354 14.74 -19.83 -10.68
N SER A 355 14.56 -20.92 -11.45
CA SER A 355 14.64 -20.95 -12.91
C SER A 355 13.61 -20.04 -13.59
N GLN A 356 12.43 -19.85 -12.98
CA GLN A 356 11.31 -19.09 -13.55
C GLN A 356 11.44 -17.57 -13.38
N GLY A 357 12.36 -17.09 -12.54
CA GLY A 357 12.53 -15.67 -12.25
C GLY A 357 11.32 -15.01 -11.57
N ALA A 358 11.37 -13.68 -11.46
CA ALA A 358 10.32 -12.89 -10.83
C ALA A 358 9.06 -12.79 -11.71
N PRO A 359 7.85 -12.65 -11.12
CA PRO A 359 6.62 -12.44 -11.90
C PRO A 359 6.56 -11.13 -12.71
N GLY A 360 7.46 -10.18 -12.43
CA GLY A 360 7.51 -8.87 -13.08
C GLY A 360 8.77 -8.10 -12.72
N ALA A 361 8.74 -6.78 -12.90
CA ALA A 361 9.87 -5.89 -12.62
C ALA A 361 10.38 -6.05 -11.17
N THR A 362 11.69 -5.85 -10.97
CA THR A 362 12.39 -5.99 -9.67
C THR A 362 13.31 -4.80 -9.36
N ALA A 363 13.20 -3.69 -10.08
CA ALA A 363 14.16 -2.59 -10.01
C ALA A 363 13.97 -1.73 -8.75
N MET A 364 12.72 -1.52 -8.34
CA MET A 364 12.35 -0.67 -7.21
C MET A 364 11.37 -1.36 -6.25
N PRO A 365 11.79 -2.43 -5.55
CA PRO A 365 10.92 -3.17 -4.65
C PRO A 365 10.67 -2.46 -3.32
N SER A 366 11.57 -1.56 -2.94
CA SER A 366 11.44 -0.75 -1.74
C SER A 366 11.97 0.66 -1.93
N VAL A 367 11.54 1.56 -1.04
CA VAL A 367 11.98 2.95 -1.01
C VAL A 367 12.39 3.32 0.41
N ASP A 368 13.63 3.73 0.57
CA ASP A 368 14.17 4.18 1.85
C ASP A 368 14.28 5.71 1.91
N ALA A 369 13.80 6.29 3.00
CA ALA A 369 13.83 7.72 3.24
C ALA A 369 15.22 8.34 3.16
N ALA A 370 16.26 7.67 3.68
CA ALA A 370 17.61 8.21 3.67
C ALA A 370 18.21 8.18 2.26
N GLN A 371 17.97 7.11 1.49
CA GLN A 371 18.38 7.02 0.10
C GLN A 371 17.72 8.10 -0.78
N VAL A 372 16.40 8.26 -0.63
CA VAL A 372 15.66 9.33 -1.32
C VAL A 372 16.21 10.69 -0.91
N ALA A 373 16.45 10.92 0.38
CA ALA A 373 16.93 12.20 0.87
C ALA A 373 18.33 12.57 0.36
N ALA A 374 19.22 11.59 0.18
CA ALA A 374 20.58 11.81 -0.31
C ALA A 374 20.63 12.28 -1.78
N GLY A 375 19.72 11.79 -2.62
CA GLY A 375 19.66 12.17 -4.03
C GLY A 375 18.89 13.46 -4.31
N THR A 376 17.95 13.84 -3.44
CA THR A 376 16.95 14.88 -3.74
C THR A 376 17.52 16.30 -3.67
N GLN A 377 17.30 17.09 -4.73
CA GLN A 377 17.69 18.51 -4.77
C GLN A 377 16.60 19.37 -5.42
N VAL A 378 16.55 20.67 -5.05
CA VAL A 378 15.79 21.67 -5.83
C VAL A 378 16.73 22.38 -6.79
N ASN A 379 16.31 22.45 -8.06
CA ASN A 379 17.03 23.11 -9.13
C ASN A 379 16.20 24.26 -9.69
N TYR A 380 16.79 25.43 -9.85
CA TYR A 380 16.05 26.64 -10.19
C TYR A 380 16.86 27.63 -11.00
N ARG A 381 16.16 28.55 -11.67
CA ARG A 381 16.75 29.65 -12.43
C ARG A 381 15.84 30.88 -12.42
N ALA A 382 16.41 32.03 -12.73
CA ALA A 382 15.73 33.31 -12.87
C ALA A 382 15.80 33.82 -14.31
N HIS A 383 14.72 34.45 -14.77
CA HIS A 383 14.74 35.36 -15.90
C HIS A 383 14.97 36.78 -15.37
N VAL A 384 16.08 37.42 -15.77
CA VAL A 384 16.50 38.72 -15.25
C VAL A 384 16.41 39.78 -16.34
N SER A 385 15.86 40.94 -16.00
CA SER A 385 15.70 42.09 -16.90
C SER A 385 17.02 42.43 -17.61
N GLY A 386 16.98 42.43 -18.95
CA GLY A 386 18.12 42.72 -19.82
C GLY A 386 19.26 41.67 -19.79
N ILE A 387 19.03 40.49 -19.23
CA ILE A 387 19.95 39.33 -19.29
C ILE A 387 19.22 38.13 -19.91
N GLY A 388 17.95 37.92 -19.56
CA GLY A 388 17.19 36.74 -19.95
C GLY A 388 17.30 35.61 -18.92
N TRP A 389 17.07 34.37 -19.35
CA TRP A 389 17.18 33.19 -18.50
C TRP A 389 18.64 32.89 -18.14
N GLN A 390 18.94 32.86 -16.85
CA GLN A 390 20.22 32.38 -16.33
C GLN A 390 20.27 30.84 -16.32
N SER A 391 21.48 30.29 -16.24
CA SER A 391 21.71 28.85 -16.08
C SER A 391 21.01 28.30 -14.83
N ARG A 392 20.61 27.02 -14.89
CA ARG A 392 19.97 26.36 -13.76
C ARG A 392 21.01 26.03 -12.69
N ILE A 393 20.69 26.37 -11.44
CA ILE A 393 21.51 26.14 -10.25
C ILE A 393 20.74 25.25 -9.27
N ALA A 394 21.45 24.67 -8.30
CA ALA A 394 20.88 23.81 -7.27
C ALA A 394 21.06 24.39 -5.86
N ASN A 395 20.15 24.02 -4.96
CA ASN A 395 20.25 24.11 -3.49
C ASN A 395 21.15 25.24 -2.92
N GLY A 396 20.53 26.37 -2.56
CA GLY A 396 21.15 27.42 -1.75
C GLY A 396 22.06 28.37 -2.50
N ARG A 397 22.25 28.18 -3.81
CA ARG A 397 22.97 29.14 -4.67
C ARG A 397 22.08 30.32 -5.07
N MET A 398 22.64 31.50 -5.26
CA MET A 398 21.87 32.68 -5.63
C MET A 398 21.42 32.64 -7.11
N ALA A 399 20.13 32.84 -7.36
CA ALA A 399 19.58 33.12 -8.70
C ALA A 399 19.18 34.61 -8.78
N GLY A 400 19.45 35.26 -9.92
CA GLY A 400 19.29 36.71 -10.09
C GLY A 400 20.63 37.46 -10.04
N THR A 401 20.59 38.74 -9.67
CA THR A 401 21.77 39.57 -9.45
C THR A 401 21.60 40.45 -8.23
N THR A 402 22.69 40.83 -7.57
CA THR A 402 22.67 41.80 -6.46
C THR A 402 23.45 43.05 -6.87
N GLY A 403 22.95 44.24 -6.56
CA GLY A 403 23.65 45.52 -6.80
C GLY A 403 23.66 46.02 -8.25
N GLN A 404 23.20 45.21 -9.22
CA GLN A 404 23.19 45.58 -10.64
C GLN A 404 21.90 46.31 -11.08
N LYS A 405 20.98 46.57 -10.15
CA LYS A 405 19.68 47.23 -10.40
C LYS A 405 18.78 46.52 -11.43
N ARG A 406 18.93 45.20 -11.60
CA ARG A 406 18.11 44.39 -12.51
C ARG A 406 17.06 43.60 -11.73
N ALA A 407 15.84 43.53 -12.27
CA ALA A 407 14.73 42.80 -11.66
C ALA A 407 14.72 41.34 -12.11
N VAL A 408 14.37 40.43 -11.20
CA VAL A 408 13.87 39.10 -11.58
C VAL A 408 12.44 39.25 -12.05
N GLU A 409 12.15 38.80 -13.26
CA GLU A 409 10.84 38.91 -13.92
C GLU A 409 10.09 37.59 -13.94
N ALA A 410 10.81 36.47 -14.00
CA ALA A 410 10.24 35.12 -13.94
C ALA A 410 11.19 34.10 -13.28
N ILE A 411 10.62 32.99 -12.82
CA ILE A 411 11.32 31.88 -12.17
C ILE A 411 10.82 30.54 -12.67
N ASP A 412 11.69 29.54 -12.57
CA ASP A 412 11.44 28.15 -12.94
C ASP A 412 12.20 27.25 -11.96
N LEU A 413 11.46 26.41 -11.24
CA LEU A 413 11.95 25.46 -10.24
C LEU A 413 11.51 24.03 -10.61
N ASN A 414 12.40 23.05 -10.36
CA ASN A 414 12.10 21.63 -10.45
C ASN A 414 12.86 20.83 -9.37
N LEU A 415 12.43 19.60 -9.10
CA LEU A 415 13.16 18.65 -8.24
C LEU A 415 13.96 17.66 -9.08
N SER A 416 15.16 17.29 -8.64
CA SER A 416 15.96 16.18 -9.19
C SER A 416 16.29 15.16 -8.10
N GLY A 417 16.81 13.99 -8.49
CA GLY A 417 17.11 12.89 -7.55
C GLY A 417 15.94 11.95 -7.26
N VAL A 418 14.93 12.01 -8.13
CA VAL A 418 13.70 11.17 -8.20
C VAL A 418 13.12 10.81 -6.83
N VAL A 419 12.25 11.69 -6.36
CA VAL A 419 11.22 11.31 -5.41
C VAL A 419 9.92 11.09 -6.18
N ARG A 420 9.49 9.83 -6.37
CA ARG A 420 8.17 9.55 -6.97
C ARG A 420 7.07 10.29 -6.21
N ALA A 421 6.02 10.67 -6.92
CA ALA A 421 4.88 11.42 -6.41
C ALA A 421 5.27 12.71 -5.67
N SER A 422 6.33 13.41 -6.08
CA SER A 422 6.78 14.66 -5.46
C SER A 422 6.82 15.83 -6.42
N SER A 423 6.53 17.01 -5.91
CA SER A 423 6.64 18.25 -6.68
C SER A 423 6.97 19.45 -5.80
N VAL A 424 7.62 20.43 -6.43
CA VAL A 424 7.78 21.78 -5.90
C VAL A 424 6.72 22.67 -6.56
N HIS A 425 5.95 23.35 -5.73
CA HIS A 425 4.94 24.32 -6.13
C HIS A 425 5.41 25.72 -5.75
N TYR A 426 5.27 26.66 -6.66
CA TYR A 426 5.74 28.03 -6.46
C TYR A 426 4.84 29.04 -7.17
N ARG A 427 4.80 30.25 -6.63
CA ARG A 427 4.14 31.40 -7.25
C ARG A 427 4.85 32.69 -6.91
N MET A 428 4.59 33.70 -7.72
CA MET A 428 5.27 34.99 -7.68
C MET A 428 4.24 36.12 -7.55
N HIS A 429 4.56 37.12 -6.74
CA HIS A 429 3.88 38.40 -6.72
C HIS A 429 4.55 39.31 -7.75
N VAL A 430 3.82 39.70 -8.78
CA VAL A 430 4.35 40.50 -9.90
C VAL A 430 3.74 41.89 -9.89
N GLN A 431 4.56 42.90 -10.21
CA GLN A 431 4.11 44.29 -10.34
C GLN A 431 2.83 44.39 -11.18
N LYS A 432 1.85 45.17 -10.69
CA LYS A 432 0.53 45.41 -11.32
C LYS A 432 -0.37 44.18 -11.49
N ILE A 433 0.12 42.97 -11.20
CA ILE A 433 -0.65 41.72 -11.30
C ILE A 433 -1.00 41.18 -9.90
N GLY A 434 -0.08 41.33 -8.94
CA GLY A 434 -0.20 40.72 -7.63
C GLY A 434 0.22 39.25 -7.63
N TRP A 435 -0.31 38.47 -6.69
CA TRP A 435 -0.04 37.03 -6.59
C TRP A 435 -0.65 36.27 -7.76
N GLN A 436 0.20 35.61 -8.55
CA GLN A 436 -0.23 34.72 -9.63
C GLN A 436 -0.67 33.35 -9.10
N GLY A 437 -1.28 32.54 -9.97
CA GLY A 437 -1.60 31.14 -9.68
C GLY A 437 -0.37 30.28 -9.40
N TRP A 438 -0.55 29.18 -8.68
CA TRP A 438 0.52 28.22 -8.40
C TRP A 438 1.01 27.54 -9.68
N LYS A 439 2.33 27.41 -9.79
CA LYS A 439 3.05 26.66 -10.81
C LYS A 439 3.79 25.50 -10.17
N SER A 440 4.08 24.47 -10.94
CA SER A 440 4.80 23.28 -10.46
C SER A 440 5.89 22.86 -11.43
N ASN A 441 6.96 22.22 -10.91
CA ASN A 441 8.00 21.48 -11.66
C ASN A 441 8.21 21.92 -13.13
N GLY A 442 9.12 22.87 -13.36
CA GLY A 442 9.49 23.34 -14.69
C GLY A 442 8.55 24.40 -15.31
N GLN A 443 7.37 24.63 -14.75
CA GLN A 443 6.45 25.67 -15.24
C GLN A 443 6.88 27.09 -14.86
N ILE A 444 6.80 28.03 -15.79
CA ILE A 444 7.23 29.41 -15.54
C ILE A 444 6.22 30.15 -14.64
N ALA A 445 6.71 30.75 -13.55
CA ALA A 445 6.00 31.75 -12.75
C ALA A 445 6.62 33.14 -12.97
N GLY A 446 5.82 34.19 -13.05
CA GLY A 446 6.27 35.54 -13.40
C GLY A 446 5.86 35.97 -14.82
N THR A 447 6.67 36.81 -15.45
CA THR A 447 6.48 37.27 -16.83
C THR A 447 7.81 37.35 -17.58
N THR A 448 7.80 37.04 -18.88
CA THR A 448 8.93 37.23 -19.78
C THR A 448 8.56 38.26 -20.85
N GLY A 449 9.45 39.21 -21.16
CA GLY A 449 9.25 40.18 -22.25
C GLY A 449 8.20 41.27 -22.00
N ARG A 450 7.69 41.41 -20.77
CA ARG A 450 6.67 42.42 -20.39
C ARG A 450 7.20 43.54 -19.51
N SER A 451 8.48 43.50 -19.14
CA SER A 451 9.13 44.46 -18.24
C SER A 451 8.41 44.63 -16.90
N LEU A 452 7.76 43.57 -16.40
CA LEU A 452 7.11 43.54 -15.08
C LEU A 452 8.01 42.79 -14.10
N ARG A 453 8.42 43.48 -13.04
CA ARG A 453 9.26 42.92 -11.97
C ARG A 453 8.47 41.98 -11.07
N GLY A 454 9.14 40.96 -10.56
CA GLY A 454 8.74 40.29 -9.34
C GLY A 454 9.01 41.10 -8.09
N GLU A 455 8.23 40.86 -7.06
CA GLU A 455 8.36 41.54 -5.77
C GLU A 455 8.42 40.54 -4.60
N ALA A 456 7.71 39.41 -4.69
CA ALA A 456 7.69 38.35 -3.67
C ALA A 456 7.49 36.93 -4.25
N LEU A 457 7.78 35.92 -3.44
CA LEU A 457 7.74 34.49 -3.75
C LEU A 457 7.06 33.67 -2.65
N GLN A 458 6.40 32.58 -3.05
CA GLN A 458 5.99 31.49 -2.17
C GLN A 458 6.36 30.16 -2.81
N ILE A 459 6.90 29.24 -2.02
CA ILE A 459 7.36 27.92 -2.47
C ILE A 459 6.95 26.87 -1.44
N LYS A 460 6.31 25.78 -1.87
CA LYS A 460 5.94 24.65 -1.01
C LYS A 460 6.22 23.33 -1.73
N LEU A 461 6.38 22.26 -0.97
CA LEU A 461 6.53 20.91 -1.50
C LEU A 461 5.22 20.15 -1.36
N SER A 462 5.05 19.08 -2.15
CA SER A 462 4.00 18.08 -1.94
C SER A 462 4.52 16.66 -2.13
N GLY A 463 3.73 15.70 -1.63
CA GLY A 463 4.08 14.28 -1.66
C GLY A 463 5.32 13.96 -0.84
N THR A 464 6.11 13.00 -1.29
CA THR A 464 7.26 12.48 -0.52
C THR A 464 8.33 13.55 -0.26
N ALA A 465 8.54 14.51 -1.16
CA ALA A 465 9.43 15.65 -0.89
C ALA A 465 8.95 16.48 0.31
N ALA A 466 7.64 16.67 0.50
CA ALA A 466 7.11 17.41 1.65
C ALA A 466 7.20 16.64 2.97
N ALA A 467 7.16 15.30 2.90
CA ALA A 467 7.36 14.42 4.03
C ALA A 467 8.82 14.43 4.51
N LEU A 468 9.76 14.43 3.56
CA LEU A 468 11.20 14.33 3.83
C LEU A 468 11.90 15.66 4.05
N PHE A 469 11.38 16.75 3.49
CA PHE A 469 12.05 18.03 3.48
C PHE A 469 11.16 19.19 3.92
N ASP A 470 11.83 20.21 4.44
CA ASP A 470 11.34 21.57 4.45
C ASP A 470 12.03 22.36 3.33
N VAL A 471 11.25 23.17 2.59
CA VAL A 471 11.81 24.11 1.61
C VAL A 471 11.92 25.48 2.25
N TYR A 472 13.15 25.97 2.33
CA TYR A 472 13.46 27.32 2.77
C TYR A 472 13.85 28.19 1.57
N TYR A 473 13.39 29.43 1.55
CA TYR A 473 13.72 30.39 0.50
C TYR A 473 13.73 31.81 1.02
N ARG A 474 14.54 32.66 0.41
CA ARG A 474 14.62 34.09 0.74
C ARG A 474 14.81 34.93 -0.50
N VAL A 475 14.50 36.21 -0.38
CA VAL A 475 14.54 37.19 -1.46
C VAL A 475 15.48 38.34 -1.10
N HIS A 476 16.30 38.74 -2.07
CA HIS A 476 17.01 40.01 -2.07
C HIS A 476 16.15 41.07 -2.75
N ALA A 477 15.64 42.02 -1.99
CA ALA A 477 14.80 43.10 -2.50
C ALA A 477 15.59 44.41 -2.65
N GLN A 478 15.29 45.17 -3.70
CA GLN A 478 15.85 46.49 -3.93
C GLN A 478 15.76 47.36 -2.67
N ASN A 479 16.85 48.06 -2.32
CA ASN A 479 16.92 48.99 -1.18
C ASN A 479 16.60 48.38 0.20
N VAL A 480 16.48 47.06 0.29
CA VAL A 480 16.23 46.32 1.55
C VAL A 480 17.34 45.29 1.79
N GLY A 481 17.84 44.67 0.73
CA GLY A 481 18.81 43.59 0.81
C GLY A 481 18.15 42.23 1.00
N TRP A 482 18.90 41.28 1.53
CA TRP A 482 18.41 39.95 1.87
C TRP A 482 17.44 39.99 3.05
N LEU A 483 16.22 39.51 2.82
CA LEU A 483 15.25 39.25 3.88
C LEU A 483 15.48 37.86 4.52
N GLY A 484 14.78 37.60 5.62
CA GLY A 484 14.83 36.31 6.30
C GLY A 484 14.35 35.14 5.43
N TRP A 485 14.67 33.92 5.86
CA TRP A 485 14.22 32.70 5.22
C TRP A 485 12.74 32.42 5.54
N ALA A 486 11.92 32.40 4.50
CA ALA A 486 10.57 31.84 4.51
C ALA A 486 10.64 30.31 4.41
N LYS A 487 9.60 29.64 4.92
CA LYS A 487 9.48 28.18 4.94
C LYS A 487 8.12 27.74 4.38
N ASN A 488 8.09 26.67 3.58
CA ASN A 488 6.88 25.90 3.23
C ASN A 488 5.62 26.73 2.93
N GLY A 489 5.69 27.62 1.95
CA GLY A 489 4.56 28.43 1.50
C GLY A 489 4.42 29.77 2.21
N GLN A 490 5.25 30.10 3.21
CA GLN A 490 5.33 31.46 3.76
C GLN A 490 5.74 32.49 2.70
N GLU A 491 5.28 33.72 2.80
CA GLU A 491 5.68 34.77 1.85
C GLU A 491 7.16 35.13 2.06
N ALA A 492 7.90 35.36 0.96
CA ALA A 492 9.26 35.88 0.96
C ALA A 492 9.36 37.09 0.02
N GLY A 493 10.03 38.17 0.42
CA GLY A 493 10.17 39.37 -0.43
C GLY A 493 9.36 40.56 0.06
N THR A 494 8.88 41.39 -0.86
CA THR A 494 8.14 42.61 -0.53
C THR A 494 6.87 42.74 -1.34
N SER A 495 5.90 43.49 -0.81
CA SER A 495 4.73 43.93 -1.59
C SER A 495 4.32 45.34 -1.17
N GLY A 496 3.53 46.03 -1.98
CA GLY A 496 2.95 47.35 -1.66
C GLY A 496 3.92 48.54 -1.69
N GLY A 497 5.23 48.30 -1.80
CA GLY A 497 6.28 49.33 -1.82
C GLY A 497 6.94 49.55 -3.18
N SER A 498 6.46 48.87 -4.21
CA SER A 498 7.03 48.91 -5.58
C SER A 498 8.52 48.55 -5.69
N LEU A 499 9.03 47.70 -4.78
CA LEU A 499 10.44 47.26 -4.80
C LEU A 499 10.60 45.97 -5.59
N ARG A 500 11.56 45.95 -6.52
CA ARG A 500 11.88 44.73 -7.28
C ARG A 500 12.60 43.71 -6.40
N MET A 501 12.29 42.44 -6.63
CA MET A 501 13.20 41.33 -6.34
C MET A 501 14.36 41.37 -7.33
N GLU A 502 15.58 41.32 -6.81
CA GLU A 502 16.81 41.30 -7.63
C GLU A 502 17.46 39.91 -7.64
N ALA A 503 17.34 39.16 -6.54
CA ALA A 503 17.81 37.78 -6.43
C ALA A 503 16.98 36.96 -5.42
N PHE A 504 17.12 35.64 -5.47
CA PHE A 504 16.54 34.72 -4.49
C PHE A 504 17.40 33.46 -4.32
N GLU A 505 17.19 32.78 -3.19
CA GLU A 505 17.79 31.48 -2.87
C GLU A 505 16.71 30.49 -2.46
N VAL A 506 16.89 29.21 -2.79
CA VAL A 506 15.99 28.12 -2.40
C VAL A 506 16.83 26.94 -1.93
N ARG A 507 16.49 26.36 -0.77
CA ARG A 507 17.22 25.24 -0.19
C ARG A 507 16.25 24.20 0.36
N LEU A 508 16.50 22.94 0.02
CA LEU A 508 15.90 21.82 0.74
C LEU A 508 16.75 21.48 1.97
N VAL A 509 16.10 21.30 3.11
CA VAL A 509 16.72 20.74 4.31
C VAL A 509 15.84 19.61 4.84
N ARG A 510 16.44 18.62 5.51
CA ARG A 510 15.68 17.51 6.09
C ARG A 510 14.53 18.03 6.95
N LYS A 511 13.39 17.35 6.93
CA LYS A 511 12.19 17.75 7.66
C LYS A 511 12.52 18.05 9.13
N GLY A 512 12.08 19.21 9.62
CA GLY A 512 12.31 19.62 11.00
C GLY A 512 13.73 20.11 11.31
N SER A 513 14.65 20.11 10.36
CA SER A 513 15.99 20.67 10.56
C SER A 513 15.97 22.19 10.68
N ARG A 514 17.04 22.74 11.29
CA ARG A 514 17.21 24.18 11.48
C ARG A 514 17.20 24.93 10.13
N ALA A 515 16.63 26.13 10.12
CA ALA A 515 16.68 27.01 8.97
C ALA A 515 18.15 27.32 8.57
N PRO A 516 18.42 27.57 7.27
CA PRO A 516 19.77 27.90 6.80
C PRO A 516 20.34 29.21 7.39
N GLY A 517 19.47 30.09 7.90
CA GLY A 517 19.81 31.36 8.53
C GLY A 517 18.60 31.97 9.24
N SER A 518 18.67 33.28 9.53
CA SER A 518 17.58 33.99 10.20
C SER A 518 16.24 33.86 9.45
N THR A 519 15.18 33.51 10.17
CA THR A 519 13.80 33.49 9.69
C THR A 519 13.04 34.77 10.07
N ALA A 520 13.72 35.77 10.62
CA ALA A 520 13.10 37.03 10.99
C ALA A 520 12.78 37.87 9.74
N ARG A 521 11.56 38.40 9.68
CA ARG A 521 11.08 39.29 8.61
C ARG A 521 11.37 38.73 7.20
N PRO A 522 10.88 37.52 6.86
CA PRO A 522 11.10 36.94 5.54
C PRO A 522 10.32 37.69 4.45
N TYR A 523 9.25 38.38 4.86
CA TYR A 523 8.41 39.20 4.01
C TYR A 523 8.11 40.55 4.66
N VAL A 524 8.10 41.59 3.84
CA VAL A 524 7.74 42.95 4.25
C VAL A 524 6.64 43.47 3.33
N LYS A 525 5.42 43.52 3.85
CA LYS A 525 4.35 44.31 3.24
C LYS A 525 4.62 45.78 3.54
N MET A 526 5.10 46.50 2.54
CA MET A 526 5.24 47.93 2.62
C MET A 526 3.87 48.54 2.46
N VAL A 527 3.36 49.07 3.56
CA VAL A 527 2.28 50.03 3.51
C VAL A 527 2.92 51.32 3.02
N PRO A 528 2.37 52.04 2.02
CA PRO A 528 2.83 53.38 1.72
C PRO A 528 2.88 54.14 3.04
N LYS A 529 4.03 54.78 3.33
CA LYS A 529 4.14 55.65 4.49
C LYS A 529 2.90 56.54 4.44
N SER A 530 1.99 56.37 5.39
CA SER A 530 1.13 57.47 5.78
C SER A 530 2.05 58.67 5.92
N PRO A 531 1.74 59.84 5.33
CA PRO A 531 2.55 61.04 5.54
C PRO A 531 2.86 61.09 7.03
N LYS A 532 4.16 61.23 7.36
CA LYS A 532 4.76 61.12 8.70
C LYS A 532 3.70 61.40 9.74
N ALA A 533 3.49 60.47 10.69
CA ALA A 533 2.75 60.78 11.90
C ALA A 533 3.43 61.99 12.55
N PHE A 534 2.90 63.18 12.25
CA PHE A 534 2.98 64.31 13.14
C PHE A 534 2.36 63.78 14.42
N GLY A 535 3.10 63.82 15.53
CA GLY A 535 2.62 63.32 16.81
C GLY A 535 1.21 63.83 17.05
N TRP A 536 0.23 62.93 16.95
CA TRP A 536 -1.18 63.31 17.00
C TRP A 536 -1.60 63.20 18.46
N MET A 537 -1.03 64.07 19.30
CA MET A 537 -1.73 64.44 20.52
C MET A 537 -2.98 65.19 20.06
N PRO A 538 -4.17 64.91 20.64
CA PRO A 538 -5.31 65.75 20.37
C PRO A 538 -4.93 67.19 20.72
N VAL A 539 -5.00 68.07 19.72
CA VAL A 539 -4.59 69.48 19.84
C VAL A 539 -5.39 70.18 20.93
N SER A 540 -6.58 69.65 21.25
CA SER A 540 -7.36 70.00 22.42
C SER A 540 -7.28 68.92 23.49
N PRO A 541 -7.00 69.27 24.75
CA PRO A 541 -7.06 68.33 25.86
C PRO A 541 -8.51 67.83 26.12
N THR A 542 -9.54 68.46 25.53
CA THR A 542 -10.93 68.01 25.60
C THR A 542 -11.44 67.65 24.21
N CYS A 543 -11.51 66.35 23.90
CA CYS A 543 -11.82 65.86 22.54
C CYS A 543 -12.42 64.45 22.51
N ILE A 544 -12.87 64.03 21.32
CA ILE A 544 -13.31 62.66 21.02
C ILE A 544 -12.45 62.10 19.89
N CYS A 545 -11.91 60.90 20.06
CA CYS A 545 -11.03 60.21 19.11
C CYS A 545 -11.68 58.90 18.66
N VAL A 546 -11.84 58.71 17.35
CA VAL A 546 -12.38 57.50 16.71
C VAL A 546 -11.27 56.83 15.91
N ASP A 547 -10.97 55.60 16.29
CA ASP A 547 -9.92 54.76 15.72
C ASP A 547 -10.56 53.63 14.91
N ARG A 548 -10.57 53.79 13.58
CA ARG A 548 -11.20 52.82 12.68
C ARG A 548 -10.40 51.51 12.60
N PRO A 549 -9.05 51.49 12.53
CA PRO A 549 -8.31 50.22 12.56
C PRO A 549 -8.61 49.34 13.78
N HIS A 550 -8.77 49.95 14.96
CA HIS A 550 -9.07 49.19 16.19
C HIS A 550 -10.56 49.16 16.54
N GLN A 551 -11.41 49.84 15.77
CA GLN A 551 -12.85 50.00 16.02
C GLN A 551 -13.15 50.49 17.45
N THR A 552 -12.50 51.56 17.88
CA THR A 552 -12.68 52.15 19.22
C THR A 552 -12.96 53.64 19.18
N LEU A 553 -13.80 54.13 20.08
CA LEU A 553 -13.95 55.55 20.40
C LEU A 553 -13.40 55.81 21.80
N LYS A 554 -12.53 56.81 21.93
CA LYS A 554 -12.01 57.32 23.19
C LYS A 554 -12.40 58.79 23.36
N ALA A 555 -12.70 59.22 24.58
CA ALA A 555 -13.04 60.61 24.86
C ALA A 555 -12.24 61.14 26.04
N TYR A 556 -11.77 62.38 25.91
CA TYR A 556 -10.85 63.02 26.84
C TYR A 556 -11.42 64.35 27.33
N VAL A 557 -11.23 64.67 28.60
CA VAL A 557 -11.50 66.00 29.19
C VAL A 557 -10.24 66.43 29.92
N ASN A 558 -9.72 67.61 29.61
CA ASN A 558 -8.48 68.16 30.19
C ASN A 558 -7.29 67.17 30.14
N GLY A 559 -7.18 66.40 29.06
CA GLY A 559 -6.12 65.43 28.80
C GLY A 559 -6.35 64.05 29.44
N ARG A 560 -7.37 63.91 30.30
CA ARG A 560 -7.70 62.65 30.96
C ARG A 560 -8.72 61.85 30.15
N GLU A 561 -8.44 60.57 29.90
CA GLU A 561 -9.41 59.65 29.29
C GLU A 561 -10.59 59.45 30.26
N ILE A 562 -11.80 59.79 29.82
CA ILE A 562 -13.03 59.63 30.60
C ILE A 562 -13.93 58.50 30.06
N LEU A 563 -13.64 58.01 28.85
CA LEU A 563 -14.39 56.97 28.17
C LEU A 563 -13.50 56.29 27.13
N SER A 564 -13.55 54.96 27.09
CA SER A 564 -13.14 54.16 25.95
C SER A 564 -14.22 53.11 25.69
N THR A 565 -14.64 52.95 24.44
CA THR A 565 -15.67 52.00 24.03
C THR A 565 -15.35 51.42 22.66
N PRO A 566 -15.64 50.14 22.41
CA PRO A 566 -15.72 49.64 21.04
C PRO A 566 -16.86 50.35 20.28
N VAL A 567 -16.67 50.53 18.97
CA VAL A 567 -17.65 51.13 18.05
C VAL A 567 -17.76 50.30 16.78
N ILE A 568 -18.73 50.64 15.91
CA ILE A 568 -18.79 50.11 14.54
C ILE A 568 -18.82 51.28 13.58
N THR A 569 -17.78 51.42 12.78
CA THR A 569 -17.65 52.50 11.79
C THR A 569 -18.23 52.10 10.43
N GLY A 570 -18.11 52.98 9.44
CA GLY A 570 -18.59 52.75 8.09
C GLY A 570 -17.99 51.52 7.40
N ARG A 571 -18.82 50.78 6.65
CA ARG A 571 -18.41 49.58 5.89
C ARG A 571 -17.45 49.92 4.72
N PRO A 572 -16.75 48.93 4.13
CA PRO A 572 -16.03 49.14 2.87
C PRO A 572 -16.93 49.75 1.79
N GLY A 573 -16.44 50.76 1.07
CA GLY A 573 -17.22 51.55 0.10
C GLY A 573 -18.03 52.72 0.70
N MET A 574 -18.28 52.73 2.01
CA MET A 574 -18.93 53.83 2.75
C MET A 574 -18.22 54.08 4.09
N SER A 575 -16.89 54.10 4.01
CA SER A 575 -16.03 54.26 5.19
C SER A 575 -16.26 55.58 5.89
N THR A 576 -16.24 55.58 7.22
CA THR A 576 -16.20 56.83 8.01
C THR A 576 -14.95 57.61 7.59
N PRO A 577 -15.10 58.83 7.03
CA PRO A 577 -13.96 59.60 6.56
C PRO A 577 -13.02 59.97 7.72
N ALA A 578 -11.72 59.76 7.52
CA ALA A 578 -10.71 60.23 8.46
C ALA A 578 -10.58 61.76 8.37
N GLY A 579 -10.31 62.41 9.50
CA GLY A 579 -10.15 63.85 9.54
C GLY A 579 -10.36 64.46 10.93
N ASN A 580 -10.21 65.78 10.96
CA ASN A 580 -10.42 66.60 12.15
C ASN A 580 -11.74 67.35 12.00
N TYR A 581 -12.68 67.03 12.87
CA TYR A 581 -14.02 67.56 12.87
C TYR A 581 -14.34 68.19 14.21
N LYS A 582 -15.58 68.68 14.33
CA LYS A 582 -16.17 69.10 15.60
C LYS A 582 -17.61 68.64 15.67
N ILE A 583 -18.13 68.40 16.87
CA ILE A 583 -19.58 68.22 17.05
C ILE A 583 -20.27 69.47 16.51
N ARG A 584 -21.10 69.32 15.48
CA ARG A 584 -21.76 70.45 14.80
C ARG A 584 -23.11 70.79 15.40
N ALA A 585 -23.80 69.78 15.91
CA ALA A 585 -25.10 69.90 16.54
C ALA A 585 -25.31 68.73 17.51
N LYS A 586 -26.36 68.81 18.30
CA LYS A 586 -26.79 67.77 19.23
C LYS A 586 -28.30 67.65 19.14
N GLN A 587 -28.81 66.46 18.83
CA GLN A 587 -30.25 66.19 18.72
C GLN A 587 -30.61 64.96 19.55
N SER A 588 -31.74 65.02 20.26
CA SER A 588 -32.24 63.93 21.08
C SER A 588 -33.76 64.08 21.30
N PRO A 589 -34.59 63.10 20.87
CA PRO A 589 -34.27 62.05 19.90
C PRO A 589 -34.03 62.62 18.49
N SER A 590 -33.55 61.79 17.55
CA SER A 590 -33.44 62.15 16.13
C SER A 590 -33.78 60.97 15.23
N VAL A 591 -34.15 61.26 13.99
CA VAL A 591 -34.39 60.26 12.95
C VAL A 591 -33.42 60.51 11.81
N LEU A 592 -32.54 59.54 11.56
CA LEU A 592 -31.55 59.60 10.50
C LEU A 592 -32.14 59.01 9.23
N ILE A 593 -32.13 59.78 8.14
CA ILE A 593 -32.68 59.38 6.84
C ILE A 593 -31.55 59.39 5.82
N GLY A 594 -31.39 58.29 5.08
CA GLY A 594 -30.48 58.20 3.94
C GLY A 594 -31.04 57.28 2.86
N PRO A 595 -30.32 57.08 1.74
CA PRO A 595 -30.79 56.26 0.64
C PRO A 595 -31.11 54.83 1.10
N GLY A 596 -32.40 54.50 1.15
CA GLY A 596 -32.89 53.18 1.55
C GLY A 596 -32.91 52.90 3.05
N TYR A 597 -32.71 53.89 3.95
CA TYR A 597 -32.84 53.67 5.38
C TYR A 597 -33.45 54.86 6.15
N ARG A 598 -34.17 54.52 7.23
CA ARG A 598 -34.68 55.44 8.24
C ARG A 598 -34.40 54.84 9.61
N SER A 599 -33.52 55.46 10.40
CA SER A 599 -33.07 54.93 11.70
C SER A 599 -33.42 55.91 12.82
N TYR A 600 -34.21 55.45 13.79
CA TYR A 600 -34.48 56.20 15.01
C TYR A 600 -33.29 56.07 15.98
N VAL A 601 -32.78 57.19 16.48
CA VAL A 601 -31.65 57.24 17.42
C VAL A 601 -31.98 58.16 18.59
N ARG A 602 -31.54 57.79 19.79
CA ARG A 602 -31.76 58.59 21.01
C ARG A 602 -30.83 59.79 21.10
N TYR A 603 -29.59 59.66 20.62
CA TYR A 603 -28.59 60.73 20.67
C TYR A 603 -27.87 60.83 19.32
N TRP A 604 -27.91 62.03 18.72
CA TRP A 604 -27.23 62.31 17.46
C TRP A 604 -26.27 63.48 17.58
N MET A 605 -25.02 63.24 17.20
CA MET A 605 -23.92 64.22 17.19
C MET A 605 -23.23 64.21 15.81
N PRO A 606 -23.76 64.96 14.82
CA PRO A 606 -23.13 65.07 13.51
C PRO A 606 -21.79 65.81 13.60
N PHE A 607 -20.80 65.32 12.85
CA PHE A 607 -19.49 65.98 12.73
C PHE A 607 -19.10 66.27 11.27
N ILE A 608 -19.72 65.60 10.28
CA ILE A 608 -19.68 65.99 8.86
C ILE A 608 -21.09 66.36 8.43
N ARG A 609 -21.28 67.64 8.10
CA ARG A 609 -22.61 68.21 7.75
C ARG A 609 -23.66 67.74 8.76
N ASN A 610 -24.83 67.28 8.30
CA ASN A 610 -25.79 66.54 9.11
C ASN A 610 -25.90 65.07 8.64
N SER A 611 -24.83 64.53 8.01
CA SER A 611 -24.87 63.24 7.32
C SER A 611 -24.02 62.15 7.96
N ILE A 612 -22.93 62.51 8.66
CA ILE A 612 -22.08 61.55 9.39
C ILE A 612 -21.84 62.07 10.79
N GLY A 613 -22.04 61.20 11.78
CA GLY A 613 -21.99 61.55 13.19
C GLY A 613 -21.87 60.35 14.11
N ILE A 614 -21.83 60.63 15.40
CA ILE A 614 -21.83 59.65 16.48
C ILE A 614 -23.28 59.50 16.96
N HIS A 615 -23.79 58.27 17.02
CA HIS A 615 -25.11 57.97 17.59
C HIS A 615 -25.18 56.60 18.23
N ASP A 616 -26.24 56.37 19.02
CA ASP A 616 -26.61 55.03 19.46
C ASP A 616 -27.05 54.17 18.28
N ALA A 617 -26.69 52.89 18.33
CA ALA A 617 -27.17 51.89 17.39
C ALA A 617 -27.79 50.74 18.17
N SER A 618 -28.98 50.96 18.74
CA SER A 618 -29.68 49.96 19.57
C SER A 618 -30.00 48.66 18.83
N TRP A 619 -29.96 48.66 17.50
CA TRP A 619 -30.10 47.47 16.65
C TRP A 619 -28.82 46.61 16.58
N GLN A 620 -27.69 47.09 17.09
CA GLN A 620 -26.46 46.30 17.20
C GLN A 620 -26.45 45.59 18.55
N ASP A 621 -26.12 44.30 18.55
CA ASP A 621 -25.88 43.54 19.77
C ASP A 621 -24.81 44.24 20.63
N ALA A 622 -25.07 44.39 21.93
CA ALA A 622 -24.15 45.01 22.89
C ALA A 622 -22.77 44.33 22.92
N LYS A 623 -22.69 43.02 22.61
CA LYS A 623 -21.43 42.27 22.48
C LYS A 623 -20.81 42.34 21.08
N GLY A 624 -21.49 42.94 20.12
CA GLY A 624 -21.13 42.95 18.70
C GLY A 624 -20.32 44.16 18.23
N TYR A 625 -19.96 45.09 19.12
CA TYR A 625 -19.14 46.26 18.77
C TYR A 625 -17.64 45.90 18.72
N GLY A 626 -16.87 46.60 17.88
CA GLY A 626 -15.42 46.40 17.78
C GLY A 626 -14.98 45.35 16.74
N GLY A 627 -13.69 45.04 16.73
CA GLY A 627 -13.09 44.00 15.89
C GLY A 627 -13.39 44.18 14.39
N ASN A 628 -13.84 43.12 13.73
CA ASN A 628 -14.15 43.14 12.29
C ASN A 628 -15.64 43.37 11.99
N ALA A 629 -16.45 43.81 12.96
CA ALA A 629 -17.90 43.96 12.80
C ALA A 629 -18.28 44.84 11.58
N TYR A 630 -17.52 45.89 11.31
CA TYR A 630 -17.73 46.77 10.16
C TYR A 630 -17.51 46.11 8.79
N LEU A 631 -16.82 44.96 8.74
CA LEU A 631 -16.53 44.19 7.52
C LEU A 631 -17.56 43.09 7.25
N ILE A 632 -18.30 42.63 8.26
CA ILE A 632 -19.18 41.45 8.19
C ILE A 632 -20.67 41.82 8.12
N GLY A 633 -20.99 42.85 7.33
CA GLY A 633 -22.37 43.28 7.08
C GLY A 633 -23.01 44.14 8.19
N ARG A 634 -22.28 44.45 9.28
CA ARG A 634 -22.79 45.31 10.36
C ARG A 634 -22.31 46.76 10.29
N GLY A 635 -21.41 47.07 9.36
CA GLY A 635 -20.85 48.42 9.18
C GLY A 635 -21.91 49.45 8.79
N SER A 636 -21.74 50.68 9.30
CA SER A 636 -22.68 51.77 9.02
C SER A 636 -22.52 52.34 7.59
N HIS A 637 -23.38 53.27 7.22
CA HIS A 637 -23.25 54.08 5.99
C HIS A 637 -22.27 55.27 6.15
N GLY A 638 -21.39 55.23 7.17
CA GLY A 638 -20.39 56.27 7.44
C GLY A 638 -20.40 56.76 8.89
N CYS A 639 -21.51 56.64 9.61
CA CYS A 639 -21.62 57.02 11.03
C CYS A 639 -20.78 56.15 11.97
N VAL A 640 -20.60 56.62 13.20
CA VAL A 640 -19.93 55.88 14.28
C VAL A 640 -20.99 55.32 15.21
N ASN A 641 -21.41 54.08 14.94
CA ASN A 641 -22.37 53.37 15.79
C ASN A 641 -21.72 53.11 17.14
N THR A 642 -22.33 53.63 18.20
CA THR A 642 -21.76 53.62 19.55
C THR A 642 -22.75 52.98 20.52
N PRO A 643 -22.30 52.20 21.52
CA PRO A 643 -23.19 51.68 22.55
C PRO A 643 -23.99 52.79 23.24
N LEU A 644 -25.27 52.53 23.55
CA LEU A 644 -26.18 53.54 24.09
C LEU A 644 -25.63 54.21 25.37
N TRP A 645 -25.02 53.43 26.26
CA TRP A 645 -24.43 53.95 27.50
C TRP A 645 -23.27 54.92 27.22
N ALA A 646 -22.44 54.60 26.24
CA ALA A 646 -21.25 55.38 25.88
C ALA A 646 -21.63 56.66 25.16
N VAL A 647 -22.53 56.59 24.16
CA VAL A 647 -22.97 57.79 23.45
C VAL A 647 -23.76 58.73 24.35
N LYS A 648 -24.54 58.22 25.32
CA LYS A 648 -25.20 59.05 26.34
C LYS A 648 -24.18 59.82 27.18
N LYS A 649 -23.06 59.18 27.55
CA LYS A 649 -21.97 59.84 28.28
C LYS A 649 -21.31 60.91 27.41
N VAL A 650 -20.96 60.59 26.16
CA VAL A 650 -20.39 61.56 25.20
C VAL A 650 -21.34 62.75 24.99
N TYR A 651 -22.62 62.47 24.76
CA TYR A 651 -23.64 63.50 24.52
C TYR A 651 -23.83 64.40 25.74
N ARG A 652 -23.70 63.91 26.97
CA ARG A 652 -23.83 64.78 28.15
C ARG A 652 -22.57 65.60 28.41
N THR A 653 -21.40 65.02 28.19
CA THR A 653 -20.12 65.64 28.56
C THR A 653 -19.62 66.67 27.55
N PHE A 654 -19.84 66.44 26.26
CA PHE A 654 -19.20 67.26 25.21
C PHE A 654 -20.17 68.26 24.57
N PRO A 655 -19.91 69.58 24.64
CA PRO A 655 -20.73 70.59 23.99
C PRO A 655 -20.53 70.61 22.46
N VAL A 656 -21.44 71.27 21.75
CA VAL A 656 -21.26 71.62 20.34
C VAL A 656 -19.94 72.39 20.20
N GLY A 657 -19.16 72.09 19.17
CA GLY A 657 -17.81 72.62 18.96
C GLY A 657 -16.68 71.72 19.45
N THR A 658 -16.96 70.71 20.29
CA THR A 658 -15.95 69.74 20.75
C THR A 658 -15.25 69.08 19.55
N PRO A 659 -13.91 69.06 19.50
CA PRO A 659 -13.16 68.38 18.45
C PRO A 659 -13.43 66.86 18.40
N VAL A 660 -13.65 66.34 17.21
CA VAL A 660 -13.82 64.92 16.90
C VAL A 660 -12.78 64.51 15.88
N TYR A 661 -11.89 63.59 16.25
CA TYR A 661 -10.77 63.15 15.41
C TYR A 661 -11.03 61.73 14.95
N VAL A 662 -11.02 61.49 13.64
CA VAL A 662 -11.26 60.16 13.05
C VAL A 662 -10.02 59.71 12.30
N ARG A 663 -9.54 58.48 12.56
CA ARG A 663 -8.42 57.86 11.85
C ARG A 663 -8.80 56.53 11.23
#